data_AF-M2U6J7-F1
#
_entry.id   AF-M2U6J7-F1
#
_cell.length_a   1.000
_cell.length_b   1.000
_cell.length_c   1.000
_cell.angle_alpha   90.00
_cell.angle_beta   90.00
_cell.angle_gamma   90.00
#
_symmetry.space_group_name_H-M   'P 1'
#
loop_
_entity.id
_entity.type
_entity.pdbx_description
1 polymer ?
#
loop_
_entity_poly.entity_id
_entity_poly.type
_entity_poly.pdbx_seq_one_letter_code
_entity_poly.pdbx_strand_id
1 'polypeptide(L)'
;MNKGSFGRGHYNRLDDEEAVPSRGRPKKTEEEDEAVGYDLSSLGGLSMKMYEAQPTGYGKSEANTKAQELDEASHAAEFESLEAHLGAGMTSILHKPFTHTPAGPVPGLFPGHRRILSADEVADEEAKKAQVEAEKTGQVVAVTTDVPIDISDFAGIARDFESMRSLTAEAGLVRNGAETSYFFPDDPQMPNWRPTTMSQLWLLMLIIIALALACVQEYLCQTSLNEVKKDPEKGGLAQFRRVGDMDITIYFAWQYAPIMILVFYGVLWQMSDFEVKRLEPFYQLSKKTGATAGESLNMDYLTFMSWLVPLRALHHRQYAVIYSSLGTLVASSLVPVLQSASMSMYPPKKDRQTEGWKSIRVEPVWSRAVSACLLLVACCGGALMYAMRRKSGLQSDPKGIAGIAAMATKSHILADFKGLDCAPLDQIHKKLRTRRYILHKSSLWQGEYIRDNKEKIHERGSDPRPLMLRYRSGIPFIILLIAFTAVIPVFTFVEDLGVITEKFPWVMTGLATPFYILSLRHAPAKTLTLDYAGTNPLWLPFKAFINRHYLVMVVAIGSVLAEVLTVCVSSISVDGKKFIPGLGGQNWDDNKDGNNSDPQDRYNTEQTFRSFWTSFALTMFILLYLIVVACLTYLKRSQKFMPRQIGTMASVLAYIHQSKMLFNFIDTEKFTSTQMTQHLEKTGKTYALGWFRGRDGEDHLGVDEEEIHSAYVYGKDWTEGRLRPGRDRTWEHY
;
A
#
# COMPACT_ATOMS: atom_id res chain seq x y z
N MET A 1 -29.17 3.42 59.74
CA MET A 1 -29.84 4.25 58.70
C MET A 1 -29.42 3.75 57.32
N ASN A 2 -30.38 3.74 56.42
CA ASN A 2 -30.50 3.09 55.11
C ASN A 2 -29.43 3.35 54.01
N LYS A 3 -29.22 2.30 53.20
CA LYS A 3 -29.13 2.16 51.70
C LYS A 3 -28.00 2.89 50.91
N GLY A 4 -27.36 2.28 49.89
CA GLY A 4 -27.58 0.96 49.28
C GLY A 4 -26.54 0.51 48.23
N SER A 5 -26.46 -0.82 48.07
CA SER A 5 -26.33 -1.65 46.86
C SER A 5 -25.51 -1.16 45.64
N PHE A 6 -24.32 -1.76 45.45
CA PHE A 6 -23.78 -2.08 44.11
C PHE A 6 -23.48 -3.58 44.05
N GLY A 7 -24.11 -4.28 43.10
CA GLY A 7 -23.95 -5.71 42.85
C GLY A 7 -22.66 -6.03 42.09
N ARG A 8 -21.96 -7.07 42.56
CA ARG A 8 -20.82 -7.73 41.91
C ARG A 8 -21.28 -8.56 40.72
N GLY A 9 -20.64 -8.39 39.57
CA GLY A 9 -20.63 -9.36 38.46
C GLY A 9 -19.24 -9.99 38.33
N HIS A 10 -19.19 -11.32 38.39
CA HIS A 10 -18.00 -12.16 38.25
C HIS A 10 -17.40 -12.05 36.83
N TYR A 11 -16.11 -11.72 36.73
CA TYR A 11 -15.30 -11.96 35.53
C TYR A 11 -14.53 -13.27 35.72
N ASN A 12 -14.80 -14.25 34.85
CA ASN A 12 -13.97 -15.43 34.73
C ASN A 12 -12.68 -15.07 33.97
N ARG A 13 -11.59 -15.42 34.62
CA ARG A 13 -10.19 -15.32 34.22
C ARG A 13 -9.93 -16.45 33.21
N LEU A 14 -9.45 -16.12 32.01
CA LEU A 14 -8.92 -17.11 31.06
C LEU A 14 -7.42 -17.15 31.24
N ASP A 15 -6.94 -18.32 31.66
CA ASP A 15 -5.53 -18.62 31.85
C ASP A 15 -4.82 -18.77 30.50
N ASP A 16 -3.73 -18.02 30.34
CA ASP A 16 -2.72 -18.21 29.31
C ASP A 16 -1.75 -19.31 29.79
N GLU A 17 -1.68 -20.44 29.08
CA GLU A 17 -0.55 -21.38 29.22
C GLU A 17 0.19 -21.54 27.89
N GLU A 18 1.36 -20.90 27.82
CA GLU A 18 2.47 -21.24 26.93
C GLU A 18 3.09 -22.57 27.37
N ALA A 19 3.33 -23.50 26.45
CA ALA A 19 4.23 -24.63 26.70
C ALA A 19 5.06 -24.98 25.45
N VAL A 20 6.39 -25.02 25.67
CA VAL A 20 7.44 -25.41 24.72
C VAL A 20 7.67 -26.94 24.76
N PRO A 21 8.62 -27.55 24.02
CA PRO A 21 8.36 -28.58 23.01
C PRO A 21 8.77 -30.01 23.45
N SER A 22 8.24 -31.04 22.77
CA SER A 22 8.73 -32.42 22.95
C SER A 22 9.12 -33.08 21.62
N ARG A 23 10.25 -33.78 21.69
CA ARG A 23 11.00 -34.48 20.63
C ARG A 23 10.26 -35.71 20.11
N GLY A 24 10.47 -36.04 18.84
CA GLY A 24 9.71 -37.06 18.12
C GLY A 24 10.25 -38.50 18.11
N ARG A 25 9.49 -39.38 17.47
CA ARG A 25 9.91 -40.36 16.45
C ARG A 25 8.67 -41.07 15.85
N PRO A 26 8.75 -41.62 14.61
CA PRO A 26 7.60 -42.07 13.82
C PRO A 26 7.46 -43.60 13.72
N LYS A 27 6.24 -44.08 13.40
CA LYS A 27 5.83 -45.39 12.81
C LYS A 27 4.31 -45.55 13.06
N LYS A 28 3.47 -46.22 12.27
CA LYS A 28 3.42 -46.76 10.90
C LYS A 28 2.00 -47.36 10.78
N THR A 29 1.32 -47.13 9.65
CA THR A 29 0.36 -48.01 8.92
C THR A 29 -0.98 -48.52 9.52
N GLU A 30 -1.91 -48.71 8.56
CA GLU A 30 -3.22 -49.42 8.53
C GLU A 30 -4.44 -48.58 8.94
N GLU A 31 -5.27 -48.06 8.02
CA GLU A 31 -6.25 -48.65 7.06
C GLU A 31 -7.62 -49.04 7.69
N GLU A 32 -8.66 -48.66 6.93
CA GLU A 32 -10.08 -49.10 6.91
C GLU A 32 -11.15 -48.42 7.81
N ASP A 33 -12.01 -47.67 7.09
CA ASP A 33 -13.48 -47.72 6.97
C ASP A 33 -14.47 -47.47 8.14
N GLU A 34 -15.36 -46.51 7.81
CA GLU A 34 -16.79 -46.32 8.14
C GLU A 34 -17.32 -46.42 9.57
N ALA A 35 -18.05 -45.38 10.01
CA ALA A 35 -19.52 -45.31 9.90
C ALA A 35 -20.10 -44.19 10.78
N VAL A 36 -21.10 -43.49 10.24
CA VAL A 36 -21.92 -42.49 10.92
C VAL A 36 -22.82 -43.17 11.96
N GLY A 37 -22.82 -42.70 13.21
CA GLY A 37 -23.70 -43.17 14.27
C GLY A 37 -24.27 -42.02 15.09
N TYR A 38 -25.56 -41.75 14.92
CA TYR A 38 -26.36 -40.87 15.78
C TYR A 38 -26.69 -41.58 17.10
N ASP A 39 -26.49 -40.89 18.23
CA ASP A 39 -26.79 -41.42 19.56
C ASP A 39 -28.26 -41.14 19.95
N LEU A 40 -29.05 -42.22 20.02
CA LEU A 40 -30.43 -42.28 20.51
C LEU A 40 -30.40 -42.83 21.94
N SER A 41 -30.23 -41.96 22.91
CA SER A 41 -30.24 -42.33 24.34
C SER A 41 -31.02 -41.31 25.20
N SER A 42 -32.35 -41.37 25.14
CA SER A 42 -33.18 -41.06 26.31
C SER A 42 -34.59 -41.64 26.20
N LEU A 43 -34.71 -42.94 26.48
CA LEU A 43 -36.01 -43.54 26.77
C LEU A 43 -35.84 -44.57 27.89
N GLY A 44 -36.20 -44.18 29.10
CA GLY A 44 -36.25 -45.07 30.25
C GLY A 44 -36.45 -44.34 31.58
N GLY A 45 -37.69 -44.27 32.05
CA GLY A 45 -37.98 -43.96 33.46
C GLY A 45 -39.20 -43.08 33.70
N LEU A 46 -40.38 -43.69 33.73
CA LEU A 46 -41.65 -43.07 34.17
C LEU A 46 -41.63 -42.75 35.68
N SER A 47 -42.07 -41.53 36.03
CA SER A 47 -42.58 -41.16 37.36
C SER A 47 -43.81 -40.27 37.18
N MET A 48 -44.89 -40.60 37.88
CA MET A 48 -46.24 -40.07 37.65
C MET A 48 -46.56 -38.86 38.56
N LYS A 49 -47.33 -37.92 37.99
CA LYS A 49 -48.19 -36.86 38.60
C LYS A 49 -47.56 -35.53 39.05
N MET A 50 -47.86 -34.47 38.29
CA MET A 50 -48.87 -33.48 38.67
C MET A 50 -49.42 -32.80 37.40
N TYR A 51 -50.73 -32.69 37.29
CA TYR A 51 -51.41 -32.06 36.16
C TYR A 51 -51.32 -30.54 36.36
N GLU A 52 -50.53 -29.86 35.53
CA GLU A 52 -50.53 -28.40 35.42
C GLU A 52 -50.83 -28.05 33.96
N ALA A 53 -51.78 -27.14 33.76
CA ALA A 53 -52.39 -26.87 32.46
C ALA A 53 -51.35 -26.35 31.45
N GLN A 54 -51.20 -27.05 30.32
CA GLN A 54 -50.48 -26.53 29.15
C GLN A 54 -51.20 -25.29 28.60
N PRO A 55 -50.53 -24.13 28.45
CA PRO A 55 -50.95 -23.16 27.47
C PRO A 55 -50.57 -23.71 26.09
N THR A 56 -51.56 -23.76 25.21
CA THR A 56 -51.47 -24.17 23.80
C THR A 56 -50.21 -23.64 23.10
N GLY A 57 -49.35 -24.54 22.64
CA GLY A 57 -48.09 -24.26 21.95
C GLY A 57 -48.20 -23.70 20.53
N TYR A 58 -49.30 -23.02 20.19
CA TYR A 58 -49.49 -22.41 18.87
C TYR A 58 -48.73 -21.08 18.69
N GLY A 59 -48.24 -20.45 19.77
CA GLY A 59 -47.64 -19.12 19.71
C GLY A 59 -46.13 -19.06 19.43
N LYS A 60 -45.35 -20.14 19.63
CA LYS A 60 -43.87 -20.07 19.51
C LYS A 60 -43.36 -20.05 18.07
N SER A 61 -43.99 -20.81 17.17
CA SER A 61 -43.64 -20.78 15.74
C SER A 61 -44.08 -19.46 15.11
N GLU A 62 -45.30 -18.99 15.43
CA GLU A 62 -45.81 -17.69 14.96
C GLU A 62 -45.03 -16.50 15.54
N ALA A 63 -44.56 -16.58 16.78
CA ALA A 63 -43.72 -15.54 17.38
C ALA A 63 -42.34 -15.50 16.73
N ASN A 64 -41.74 -16.66 16.40
CA ASN A 64 -40.47 -16.71 15.68
C ASN A 64 -40.62 -16.22 14.23
N THR A 65 -41.69 -16.59 13.51
CA THR A 65 -41.94 -16.07 12.16
C THR A 65 -42.28 -14.59 12.18
N LYS A 66 -43.08 -14.10 13.15
CA LYS A 66 -43.33 -12.65 13.30
C LYS A 66 -42.07 -11.88 13.68
N ALA A 67 -41.21 -12.46 14.52
CA ALA A 67 -39.91 -11.85 14.84
C ALA A 67 -39.01 -11.79 13.60
N GLN A 68 -38.97 -12.85 12.79
CA GLN A 68 -38.27 -12.86 11.50
C GLN A 68 -38.87 -11.85 10.51
N GLU A 69 -40.19 -11.79 10.38
CA GLU A 69 -40.89 -10.83 9.50
C GLU A 69 -40.67 -9.39 9.97
N LEU A 70 -40.65 -9.13 11.28
CA LEU A 70 -40.33 -7.81 11.85
C LEU A 70 -38.87 -7.44 11.60
N ASP A 71 -37.95 -8.40 11.75
CA ASP A 71 -36.52 -8.21 11.48
C ASP A 71 -36.28 -7.95 9.99
N GLU A 72 -36.89 -8.74 9.11
CA GLU A 72 -36.89 -8.56 7.65
C GLU A 72 -37.52 -7.23 7.23
N ALA A 73 -38.64 -6.82 7.83
CA ALA A 73 -39.28 -5.55 7.56
C ALA A 73 -38.43 -4.36 8.06
N SER A 74 -37.78 -4.51 9.21
CA SER A 74 -36.87 -3.50 9.74
C SER A 74 -35.64 -3.33 8.83
N HIS A 75 -35.06 -4.45 8.37
CA HIS A 75 -33.97 -4.44 7.40
C HIS A 75 -34.39 -3.84 6.06
N ALA A 76 -35.58 -4.18 5.56
CA ALA A 76 -36.11 -3.60 4.32
C ALA A 76 -36.30 -2.08 4.44
N ALA A 77 -36.81 -1.59 5.56
CA ALA A 77 -36.96 -0.16 5.81
C ALA A 77 -35.60 0.57 5.95
N GLU A 78 -34.62 -0.06 6.60
CA GLU A 78 -33.24 0.44 6.63
C GLU A 78 -32.63 0.52 5.23
N PHE A 79 -32.86 -0.48 4.38
CA PHE A 79 -32.38 -0.48 3.00
C PHE A 79 -33.01 0.61 2.15
N GLU A 80 -34.33 0.79 2.20
CA GLU A 80 -35.03 1.84 1.46
C GLU A 80 -34.54 3.24 1.88
N SER A 81 -34.37 3.45 3.19
CA SER A 81 -33.77 4.67 3.71
C SER A 81 -32.34 4.86 3.19
N LEU A 82 -31.53 3.81 3.22
CA LEU A 82 -30.14 3.85 2.81
C LEU A 82 -29.97 4.11 1.31
N GLU A 83 -30.80 3.51 0.47
CA GLU A 83 -30.84 3.77 -0.97
C GLU A 83 -31.31 5.20 -1.30
N ALA A 84 -32.23 5.75 -0.52
CA ALA A 84 -32.67 7.15 -0.67
C ALA A 84 -31.57 8.16 -0.33
N HIS A 85 -30.67 7.84 0.62
CA HIS A 85 -29.59 8.73 1.02
C HIS A 85 -28.28 8.52 0.23
N LEU A 86 -28.01 7.29 -0.23
CA LEU A 86 -26.90 7.02 -1.13
C LEU A 86 -27.15 7.66 -2.50
N GLY A 87 -26.17 8.41 -2.99
CA GLY A 87 -26.38 9.18 -4.21
C GLY A 87 -27.28 10.40 -4.01
N ALA A 88 -27.48 10.91 -2.78
CA ALA A 88 -28.18 12.18 -2.55
C ALA A 88 -27.62 13.35 -3.39
N GLY A 89 -26.34 13.29 -3.79
CA GLY A 89 -25.75 14.25 -4.73
C GLY A 89 -26.39 14.23 -6.14
N MET A 90 -27.03 13.13 -6.54
CA MET A 90 -27.68 12.95 -7.85
C MET A 90 -28.92 13.82 -8.03
N THR A 91 -29.54 14.29 -6.95
CA THR A 91 -30.74 15.16 -6.99
C THR A 91 -30.50 16.50 -7.70
N SER A 92 -29.24 16.89 -7.89
CA SER A 92 -28.82 18.16 -8.50
C SER A 92 -28.35 18.05 -9.96
N ILE A 93 -28.56 16.90 -10.60
CA ILE A 93 -28.09 16.63 -11.97
C ILE A 93 -29.10 17.12 -13.01
N LEU A 94 -28.61 17.89 -13.98
CA LEU A 94 -29.37 18.30 -15.15
C LEU A 94 -29.29 17.20 -16.22
N HIS A 95 -30.38 16.47 -16.41
CA HIS A 95 -30.50 15.49 -17.49
C HIS A 95 -30.83 16.18 -18.80
N LYS A 96 -29.98 15.99 -19.82
CA LYS A 96 -30.22 16.53 -21.16
C LYS A 96 -30.46 15.38 -22.14
N PRO A 97 -31.59 15.39 -22.87
CA PRO A 97 -31.80 14.41 -23.94
C PRO A 97 -30.77 14.63 -25.06
N PHE A 98 -30.38 13.54 -25.71
CA PHE A 98 -29.55 13.58 -26.93
C PHE A 98 -30.26 14.42 -27.99
N THR A 99 -29.61 15.47 -28.51
CA THR A 99 -30.26 16.47 -29.38
C THR A 99 -29.60 16.60 -30.74
N HIS A 100 -28.61 15.77 -31.07
CA HIS A 100 -28.01 15.79 -32.38
C HIS A 100 -29.00 15.32 -33.45
N THR A 101 -29.65 16.28 -34.11
CA THR A 101 -30.32 16.06 -35.38
C THR A 101 -29.25 15.94 -36.45
N PRO A 102 -29.11 14.78 -37.14
CA PRO A 102 -28.27 14.73 -38.32
C PRO A 102 -28.80 15.80 -39.28
N ALA A 103 -27.92 16.67 -39.76
CA ALA A 103 -28.32 17.68 -40.72
C ALA A 103 -28.87 16.96 -41.97
N GLY A 104 -30.20 16.87 -42.05
CA GLY A 104 -30.89 16.31 -43.21
C GLY A 104 -30.47 17.07 -44.47
N PRO A 105 -30.60 16.45 -45.65
CA PRO A 105 -30.29 17.12 -46.90
C PRO A 105 -31.15 18.39 -46.99
N VAL A 106 -30.51 19.56 -47.02
CA VAL A 106 -31.19 20.82 -47.30
C VAL A 106 -31.78 20.68 -48.70
N PRO A 107 -33.11 20.86 -48.90
CA PRO A 107 -33.71 20.73 -50.22
C PRO A 107 -33.07 21.76 -51.18
N GLY A 108 -32.33 21.28 -52.19
CA GLY A 108 -31.80 22.13 -53.26
C GLY A 108 -30.28 22.11 -53.49
N LEU A 109 -29.49 21.28 -52.81
CA LEU A 109 -28.04 21.15 -53.08
C LEU A 109 -27.63 19.71 -53.43
N PHE A 110 -27.17 19.48 -54.67
CA PHE A 110 -26.66 18.21 -55.17
C PHE A 110 -25.32 17.79 -54.50
N PRO A 111 -24.96 16.49 -54.51
CA PRO A 111 -24.17 15.86 -53.46
C PRO A 111 -22.65 16.00 -53.69
N GLY A 112 -22.02 16.94 -53.00
CA GLY A 112 -20.63 16.76 -52.57
C GLY A 112 -20.61 15.82 -51.36
N HIS A 113 -19.71 14.85 -51.31
CA HIS A 113 -19.55 13.93 -50.18
C HIS A 113 -19.36 14.72 -48.86
N ARG A 114 -20.45 15.02 -48.15
CA ARG A 114 -20.37 15.45 -46.76
C ARG A 114 -19.95 14.23 -45.97
N ARG A 115 -18.78 14.32 -45.33
CA ARG A 115 -18.31 13.31 -44.40
C ARG A 115 -19.38 13.16 -43.31
N ILE A 116 -20.11 12.05 -43.34
CA ILE A 116 -21.00 11.66 -42.24
C ILE A 116 -20.08 11.56 -41.02
N LEU A 117 -20.35 12.37 -40.00
CA LEU A 117 -19.61 12.30 -38.74
C LEU A 117 -19.76 10.89 -38.20
N SER A 118 -18.63 10.28 -37.84
CA SER A 118 -18.67 9.00 -37.14
C SER A 118 -19.43 9.17 -35.82
N ALA A 119 -20.06 8.09 -35.32
CA ALA A 119 -20.80 8.14 -34.06
C ALA A 119 -19.95 8.67 -32.90
N ASP A 120 -18.63 8.44 -32.94
CA ASP A 120 -17.67 8.94 -31.96
C ASP A 120 -17.44 10.46 -32.10
N GLU A 121 -17.34 10.98 -33.33
CA GLU A 121 -17.22 12.43 -33.57
C GLU A 121 -18.48 13.19 -33.11
N VAL A 122 -19.67 12.59 -33.26
CA VAL A 122 -20.93 13.15 -32.76
C VAL A 122 -20.96 13.15 -31.23
N ALA A 123 -20.58 12.04 -30.59
CA ALA A 123 -20.50 11.94 -29.13
C ALA A 123 -19.49 12.95 -28.54
N ASP A 124 -18.34 13.14 -29.20
CA ASP A 124 -17.32 14.12 -28.80
C ASP A 124 -17.83 15.58 -28.89
N GLU A 125 -18.62 15.90 -29.93
CA GLU A 125 -19.23 17.23 -30.05
C GLU A 125 -20.28 17.49 -28.98
N GLU A 126 -21.12 16.49 -28.69
CA GLU A 126 -22.09 16.60 -27.63
C GLU A 126 -21.45 16.69 -26.25
N ALA A 127 -20.38 15.91 -26.00
CA ALA A 127 -19.59 15.99 -24.78
C ALA A 127 -19.04 17.40 -24.55
N LYS A 128 -18.50 18.05 -25.60
CA LYS A 128 -18.03 19.44 -25.53
C LYS A 128 -19.17 20.43 -25.23
N LYS A 129 -20.34 20.26 -25.88
CA LYS A 129 -21.51 21.12 -25.62
C LYS A 129 -22.00 20.96 -24.18
N ALA A 130 -22.05 19.73 -23.67
CA ALA A 130 -22.44 19.41 -22.31
C ALA A 130 -21.47 19.96 -21.27
N GLN A 131 -20.17 19.89 -21.52
CA GLN A 131 -19.14 20.49 -20.66
C GLN A 131 -19.30 22.01 -20.56
N VAL A 132 -19.51 22.71 -21.68
CA VAL A 132 -19.75 24.16 -21.70
C VAL A 132 -21.04 24.53 -20.97
N GLU A 133 -22.06 23.68 -21.04
CA GLU A 133 -23.32 23.88 -20.33
C GLU A 133 -23.20 23.64 -18.82
N ALA A 134 -22.46 22.62 -18.41
CA ALA A 134 -22.11 22.40 -17.01
C ALA A 134 -21.40 23.64 -16.43
N GLU A 135 -20.43 24.19 -17.15
CA GLU A 135 -19.72 25.42 -16.76
C GLU A 135 -20.64 26.65 -16.66
N LYS A 136 -21.64 26.77 -17.54
CA LYS A 136 -22.61 27.88 -17.50
C LYS A 136 -23.62 27.76 -16.36
N THR A 137 -24.10 26.55 -16.10
CA THR A 137 -25.16 26.27 -15.12
C THR A 137 -24.61 26.08 -13.70
N GLY A 138 -23.34 25.70 -13.58
CA GLY A 138 -22.74 25.31 -12.30
C GLY A 138 -23.29 23.99 -11.75
N GLN A 139 -24.01 23.21 -12.58
CA GLN A 139 -24.61 21.93 -12.23
C GLN A 139 -23.97 20.80 -13.04
N VAL A 140 -24.07 19.57 -12.52
CA VAL A 140 -23.59 18.37 -13.24
C VAL A 140 -24.57 18.06 -14.35
N VAL A 141 -24.08 17.90 -15.58
CA VAL A 141 -24.90 17.61 -16.76
C VAL A 141 -24.74 16.15 -17.15
N ALA A 142 -25.86 15.42 -17.24
CA ALA A 142 -25.89 14.04 -17.71
C ALA A 142 -26.37 13.97 -19.16
N VAL A 143 -25.59 13.32 -20.02
CA VAL A 143 -25.90 13.09 -21.44
C VAL A 143 -25.90 11.60 -21.73
N THR A 144 -26.90 11.12 -22.47
CA THR A 144 -26.91 9.72 -22.95
C THR A 144 -25.98 9.59 -24.15
N THR A 145 -25.01 8.68 -24.10
CA THR A 145 -23.97 8.56 -25.14
C THR A 145 -24.37 7.78 -26.39
N ASP A 146 -25.51 7.08 -26.36
CA ASP A 146 -25.98 6.36 -27.54
C ASP A 146 -26.69 7.29 -28.50
N VAL A 147 -26.07 7.45 -29.68
CA VAL A 147 -26.73 8.03 -30.86
C VAL A 147 -27.94 7.13 -31.16
N PRO A 148 -29.19 7.63 -30.99
CA PRO A 148 -30.34 6.86 -31.44
C PRO A 148 -30.16 6.63 -32.94
N ILE A 149 -30.19 5.35 -33.36
CA ILE A 149 -30.25 5.01 -34.77
C ILE A 149 -31.48 5.72 -35.32
N ASP A 150 -31.31 6.48 -36.40
CA ASP A 150 -32.38 7.26 -37.01
C ASP A 150 -33.36 6.29 -37.69
N ILE A 151 -34.46 5.95 -37.00
CA ILE A 151 -35.56 5.14 -37.53
C ILE A 151 -36.68 6.05 -38.07
N SER A 152 -36.35 7.25 -38.56
CA SER A 152 -37.34 8.18 -39.15
C SER A 152 -38.10 7.60 -40.36
N ASP A 153 -37.67 6.47 -40.93
CA ASP A 153 -38.44 5.69 -41.91
C ASP A 153 -39.61 4.87 -41.30
N PHE A 154 -39.77 4.84 -39.98
CA PHE A 154 -40.87 4.14 -39.27
C PHE A 154 -41.75 5.11 -38.47
N ALA A 155 -42.08 6.26 -39.07
CA ALA A 155 -42.76 7.42 -38.47
C ALA A 155 -44.24 7.22 -38.04
N GLY A 156 -44.64 6.01 -37.66
CA GLY A 156 -46.05 5.68 -37.38
C GLY A 156 -46.48 5.59 -35.91
N ILE A 157 -45.60 5.25 -34.96
CA ILE A 157 -46.11 4.58 -33.72
C ILE A 157 -45.70 5.18 -32.37
N ALA A 158 -44.73 6.09 -32.23
CA ALA A 158 -44.34 6.58 -30.89
C ALA A 158 -44.02 8.08 -30.84
N ARG A 159 -44.75 8.84 -30.01
CA ARG A 159 -44.50 10.27 -29.74
C ARG A 159 -43.75 10.53 -28.43
N ASP A 160 -43.52 9.50 -27.60
CA ASP A 160 -42.87 9.65 -26.29
C ASP A 160 -41.48 8.98 -26.25
N PHE A 161 -40.50 9.68 -25.69
CA PHE A 161 -39.10 9.21 -25.55
C PHE A 161 -38.98 7.91 -24.73
N GLU A 162 -39.75 7.78 -23.65
CA GLU A 162 -39.80 6.55 -22.83
C GLU A 162 -40.39 5.36 -23.59
N SER A 163 -41.37 5.62 -24.47
CA SER A 163 -41.95 4.59 -25.35
C SER A 163 -40.96 4.16 -26.44
N MET A 164 -40.15 5.08 -26.95
CA MET A 164 -39.10 4.78 -27.92
C MET A 164 -37.96 3.96 -27.31
N ARG A 165 -37.62 4.22 -26.05
CA ARG A 165 -36.62 3.47 -25.28
C ARG A 165 -37.06 2.04 -24.97
N SER A 166 -38.33 1.83 -24.62
CA SER A 166 -38.89 0.49 -24.41
C SER A 166 -38.98 -0.31 -25.71
N LEU A 167 -39.44 0.32 -26.80
CA LEU A 167 -39.53 -0.30 -28.13
C LEU A 167 -38.17 -0.71 -28.70
N THR A 168 -37.14 0.12 -28.50
CA THR A 168 -35.77 -0.19 -28.96
C THR A 168 -35.07 -1.24 -28.10
N ALA A 169 -35.41 -1.33 -26.81
CA ALA A 169 -34.96 -2.39 -25.92
C ALA A 169 -35.62 -3.75 -26.24
N GLU A 170 -36.93 -3.77 -26.55
CA GLU A 170 -37.66 -4.97 -26.99
C GLU A 170 -37.22 -5.47 -28.38
N ALA A 171 -36.84 -4.57 -29.29
CA ALA A 171 -36.41 -4.92 -30.65
C ALA A 171 -34.98 -5.48 -30.74
N GLY A 172 -34.23 -5.56 -29.63
CA GLY A 172 -32.86 -6.11 -29.61
C GLY A 172 -31.81 -5.31 -30.40
N LEU A 173 -32.15 -4.09 -30.85
CA LEU A 173 -31.26 -3.20 -31.63
C LEU A 173 -30.31 -2.38 -30.75
N VAL A 174 -30.55 -2.30 -29.43
CA VAL A 174 -29.65 -1.68 -28.46
C VAL A 174 -28.73 -2.77 -27.90
N ARG A 175 -27.51 -2.85 -28.44
CA ARG A 175 -26.48 -3.74 -27.92
C ARG A 175 -25.88 -3.10 -26.66
N ASN A 176 -26.33 -3.57 -25.50
CA ASN A 176 -26.03 -3.07 -24.14
C ASN A 176 -26.65 -1.70 -23.85
N GLY A 177 -27.37 -1.57 -22.72
CA GLY A 177 -28.24 -0.43 -22.43
C GLY A 177 -27.56 0.94 -22.49
N ALA A 178 -28.35 1.97 -22.82
CA ALA A 178 -27.89 3.35 -22.97
C ALA A 178 -27.10 3.85 -21.75
N GLU A 179 -25.79 4.06 -21.94
CA GLU A 179 -24.91 4.55 -20.89
C GLU A 179 -24.90 6.08 -20.84
N THR A 180 -25.14 6.64 -19.65
CA THR A 180 -25.09 8.08 -19.38
C THR A 180 -23.66 8.51 -19.04
N SER A 181 -23.17 9.54 -19.72
CA SER A 181 -21.95 10.28 -19.39
C SER A 181 -22.28 11.50 -18.53
N TYR A 182 -21.43 11.78 -17.55
CA TYR A 182 -21.60 12.91 -16.64
C TYR A 182 -20.47 13.92 -16.81
N PHE A 183 -20.85 15.19 -16.97
CA PHE A 183 -19.95 16.32 -17.13
C PHE A 183 -20.06 17.26 -15.94
N PHE A 184 -18.92 17.71 -15.43
CA PHE A 184 -18.83 18.45 -14.17
C PHE A 184 -18.39 19.89 -14.40
N PRO A 185 -18.98 20.85 -13.69
CA PRO A 185 -18.51 22.23 -13.69
C PRO A 185 -17.15 22.36 -13.01
N ASP A 186 -16.40 23.39 -13.38
CA ASP A 186 -15.19 23.76 -12.66
C ASP A 186 -15.53 24.22 -11.23
N ASP A 187 -14.94 23.58 -10.22
CA ASP A 187 -15.09 23.99 -8.82
C ASP A 187 -14.20 25.21 -8.51
N PRO A 188 -14.76 26.41 -8.25
CA PRO A 188 -13.96 27.60 -7.96
C PRO A 188 -13.18 27.47 -6.64
N GLN A 189 -13.69 26.68 -5.68
CA GLN A 189 -13.07 26.42 -4.37
C GLN A 189 -12.68 24.95 -4.20
N MET A 190 -11.92 24.42 -5.17
CA MET A 190 -11.38 23.07 -5.07
C MET A 190 -10.47 22.90 -3.83
N PRO A 191 -10.77 21.93 -2.93
CA PRO A 191 -10.02 21.74 -1.70
C PRO A 191 -8.61 21.20 -1.99
N ASN A 192 -7.67 21.53 -1.10
CA ASN A 192 -6.25 21.24 -1.27
C ASN A 192 -5.63 20.69 0.02
N TRP A 193 -6.24 19.65 0.57
CA TRP A 193 -5.65 18.94 1.69
C TRP A 193 -4.36 18.23 1.25
N ARG A 194 -3.32 18.30 2.09
CA ARG A 194 -2.02 17.65 1.88
C ARG A 194 -1.43 17.20 3.21
N PRO A 195 -0.71 16.07 3.24
CA PRO A 195 0.01 15.65 4.43
C PRO A 195 1.22 16.55 4.67
N THR A 196 1.70 16.58 5.91
CA THR A 196 2.84 17.40 6.34
C THR A 196 4.12 17.10 5.57
N THR A 197 4.36 15.83 5.26
CA THR A 197 5.51 15.31 4.47
C THR A 197 5.48 15.69 2.98
N MET A 198 4.37 16.27 2.52
CA MET A 198 4.19 16.78 1.16
C MET A 198 3.91 18.28 1.14
N SER A 199 3.94 18.91 2.32
CA SER A 199 3.83 20.36 2.44
C SER A 199 5.03 21.04 1.78
N GLN A 200 4.82 22.27 1.32
CA GLN A 200 5.90 23.04 0.70
C GLN A 200 7.06 23.29 1.69
N LEU A 201 6.76 23.48 2.98
CA LEU A 201 7.77 23.68 4.02
C LEU A 201 8.63 22.43 4.22
N TRP A 202 8.01 21.25 4.22
CA TRP A 202 8.75 19.99 4.33
C TRP A 202 9.65 19.74 3.12
N LEU A 203 9.13 19.92 1.91
CA LEU A 203 9.93 19.78 0.69
C LEU A 203 11.07 20.81 0.65
N LEU A 204 10.83 22.04 1.09
CA LEU A 204 11.85 23.08 1.19
C LEU A 204 12.92 22.71 2.21
N MET A 205 12.54 22.16 3.37
CA MET A 205 13.47 21.62 4.36
C MET A 205 14.36 20.53 3.75
N LEU A 206 13.79 19.57 3.00
CA LEU A 206 14.56 18.50 2.36
C LEU A 206 15.56 19.04 1.33
N ILE A 207 15.20 20.08 0.59
CA ILE A 207 16.09 20.75 -0.37
C ILE A 207 17.22 21.48 0.36
N ILE A 208 16.92 22.23 1.43
CA ILE A 208 17.93 22.94 2.22
C ILE A 208 18.91 21.94 2.84
N ILE A 209 18.42 20.83 3.38
CA ILE A 209 19.27 19.77 3.95
C ILE A 209 20.18 19.17 2.87
N ALA A 210 19.65 18.85 1.67
CA ALA A 210 20.49 18.36 0.57
C ALA A 210 21.59 19.34 0.17
N LEU A 211 21.25 20.63 0.03
CA LEU A 211 22.23 21.67 -0.31
C LEU A 211 23.27 21.85 0.79
N ALA A 212 22.84 21.85 2.06
CA ALA A 212 23.74 21.94 3.21
C ALA A 212 24.70 20.74 3.25
N LEU A 213 24.20 19.51 3.06
CA LEU A 213 25.02 18.31 3.01
C LEU A 213 25.99 18.31 1.83
N ALA A 214 25.58 18.81 0.66
CA ALA A 214 26.47 18.97 -0.50
C ALA A 214 27.57 20.00 -0.23
N CYS A 215 27.23 21.14 0.39
CA CYS A 215 28.20 22.15 0.81
C CYS A 215 29.18 21.61 1.85
N VAL A 216 28.71 20.85 2.85
CA VAL A 216 29.56 20.21 3.86
C VAL A 216 30.49 19.18 3.21
N GLN A 217 29.98 18.34 2.32
CA GLN A 217 30.78 17.33 1.62
C GLN A 217 31.87 17.99 0.75
N GLU A 218 31.52 19.05 0.01
CA GLU A 218 32.48 19.80 -0.80
C GLU A 218 33.50 20.56 0.08
N TYR A 219 33.07 21.15 1.19
CA TYR A 219 33.94 21.80 2.18
C TYR A 219 34.95 20.81 2.77
N LEU A 220 34.51 19.61 3.16
CA LEU A 220 35.40 18.55 3.65
C LEU A 220 36.39 18.10 2.58
N CYS A 221 35.94 17.97 1.32
CA CYS A 221 36.81 17.64 0.19
C CYS A 221 37.87 18.72 -0.05
N GLN A 222 37.48 20.00 -0.06
CA GLN A 222 38.41 21.12 -0.26
C GLN A 222 39.40 21.26 0.89
N THR A 223 38.94 21.08 2.12
CA THR A 223 39.78 21.10 3.31
C THR A 223 40.80 19.96 3.26
N SER A 224 40.36 18.74 2.96
CA SER A 224 41.24 17.59 2.77
C SER A 224 42.27 17.84 1.66
N LEU A 225 41.87 18.41 0.52
CA LEU A 225 42.77 18.73 -0.59
C LEU A 225 43.79 19.80 -0.23
N ASN A 226 43.38 20.84 0.50
CA ASN A 226 44.26 21.93 0.92
C ASN A 226 45.31 21.43 1.92
N GLU A 227 44.92 20.58 2.87
CA GLU A 227 45.86 19.98 3.81
C GLU A 227 46.82 19.00 3.12
N VAL A 228 46.35 18.21 2.15
CA VAL A 228 47.22 17.35 1.31
C VAL A 228 48.19 18.16 0.45
N LYS A 229 47.81 19.36 -0.01
CA LYS A 229 48.71 20.27 -0.73
C LYS A 229 49.80 20.86 0.16
N LYS A 230 49.49 21.16 1.42
CA LYS A 230 50.47 21.68 2.40
C LYS A 230 51.48 20.60 2.75
N ASP A 231 51.00 19.41 3.11
CA ASP A 231 51.82 18.26 3.49
C ASP A 231 51.40 17.01 2.71
N PRO A 232 52.14 16.60 1.65
CA PRO A 232 51.79 15.44 0.84
C PRO A 232 51.77 14.11 1.61
N GLU A 233 52.59 13.99 2.66
CA GLU A 233 52.73 12.76 3.44
C GLU A 233 51.78 12.70 4.63
N LYS A 234 51.55 13.83 5.33
CA LYS A 234 50.78 13.88 6.58
C LYS A 234 49.44 14.61 6.47
N GLY A 235 49.21 15.34 5.38
CA GLY A 235 47.99 16.09 5.13
C GLY A 235 46.76 15.18 5.08
N GLY A 236 45.66 15.67 5.64
CA GLY A 236 44.39 14.96 5.78
C GLY A 236 43.50 15.61 6.85
N LEU A 237 42.27 15.14 7.00
CA LEU A 237 41.30 15.68 7.96
C LEU A 237 41.70 15.42 9.42
N ALA A 238 42.30 14.25 9.69
CA ALA A 238 42.81 13.87 10.99
C ALA A 238 44.07 13.01 10.82
N GLN A 239 45.00 13.12 11.78
CA GLN A 239 46.27 12.41 11.81
C GLN A 239 46.33 11.53 13.05
N PHE A 240 46.80 10.29 12.90
CA PHE A 240 47.00 9.37 14.01
C PHE A 240 48.06 8.33 13.67
N ARG A 241 48.64 7.69 14.68
CA ARG A 241 49.55 6.55 14.52
C ARG A 241 48.79 5.22 14.61
N ARG A 242 47.89 5.10 15.58
CA ARG A 242 47.00 3.95 15.79
C ARG A 242 45.57 4.41 15.91
N VAL A 243 44.63 3.62 15.38
CA VAL A 243 43.20 3.92 15.47
C VAL A 243 42.68 3.87 16.91
N GLY A 244 43.30 3.05 17.76
CA GLY A 244 42.93 2.93 19.18
C GLY A 244 43.32 4.11 20.07
N ASP A 245 44.25 4.97 19.60
CA ASP A 245 44.72 6.14 20.35
C ASP A 245 43.91 7.41 20.02
N MET A 246 42.98 7.31 19.05
CA MET A 246 42.09 8.40 18.70
C MET A 246 40.97 8.55 19.73
N ASP A 247 40.53 9.79 19.94
CA ASP A 247 39.31 10.01 20.71
C ASP A 247 38.10 9.34 20.04
N ILE A 248 37.22 8.79 20.87
CA ILE A 248 36.04 8.03 20.42
C ILE A 248 35.15 8.91 19.55
N THR A 249 35.06 10.21 19.87
CA THR A 249 34.25 11.17 19.11
C THR A 249 34.77 11.35 17.69
N ILE A 250 36.08 11.47 17.51
CA ILE A 250 36.74 11.60 16.21
C ILE A 250 36.54 10.32 15.42
N TYR A 251 36.78 9.15 16.04
CA TYR A 251 36.56 7.84 15.42
C TYR A 251 35.13 7.67 14.89
N PHE A 252 34.14 8.04 15.70
CA PHE A 252 32.73 7.96 15.32
C PHE A 252 32.36 8.96 14.22
N ALA A 253 32.88 10.19 14.30
CA ALA A 253 32.59 11.28 13.38
C ALA A 253 33.09 11.02 11.95
N TRP A 254 34.19 10.29 11.77
CA TRP A 254 34.71 9.99 10.44
C TRP A 254 34.11 8.70 9.85
N GLN A 255 33.91 7.67 10.66
CA GLN A 255 33.50 6.34 10.18
C GLN A 255 31.99 6.19 10.03
N TYR A 256 31.20 6.63 11.02
CA TYR A 256 29.76 6.30 11.10
C TYR A 256 28.87 7.51 10.84
N ALA A 257 29.23 8.68 11.36
CA ALA A 257 28.36 9.87 11.31
C ALA A 257 27.94 10.27 9.89
N PRO A 258 28.83 10.32 8.87
CA PRO A 258 28.44 10.76 7.53
C PRO A 258 27.42 9.83 6.89
N ILE A 259 27.61 8.51 7.05
CA ILE A 259 26.72 7.50 6.49
C ILE A 259 25.37 7.51 7.23
N MET A 260 25.37 7.60 8.57
CA MET A 260 24.13 7.67 9.34
C MET A 260 23.28 8.90 9.01
N ILE A 261 23.92 10.07 8.84
CA ILE A 261 23.20 11.30 8.47
C ILE A 261 22.55 11.15 7.09
N LEU A 262 23.25 10.55 6.12
CA LEU A 262 22.73 10.35 4.77
C LEU A 262 21.64 9.27 4.70
N VAL A 263 21.78 8.18 5.46
CA VAL A 263 20.74 7.17 5.60
C VAL A 263 19.47 7.77 6.23
N PHE A 264 19.62 8.53 7.32
CA PHE A 264 18.50 9.24 7.93
C PHE A 264 17.83 10.22 6.97
N TYR A 265 18.62 10.96 6.18
CA TYR A 265 18.10 11.80 5.11
C TYR A 265 17.32 11.01 4.06
N GLY A 266 17.83 9.84 3.64
CA GLY A 266 17.15 8.90 2.75
C GLY A 266 15.79 8.44 3.30
N VAL A 267 15.71 8.14 4.61
CA VAL A 267 14.45 7.76 5.28
C VAL A 267 13.44 8.91 5.27
N LEU A 268 13.86 10.15 5.52
CA LEU A 268 12.97 11.32 5.41
C LEU A 268 12.39 11.48 4.01
N TRP A 269 13.21 11.20 2.99
CA TRP A 269 12.76 11.24 1.60
C TRP A 269 11.79 10.10 1.25
N GLN A 270 12.03 8.88 1.76
CA GLN A 270 11.10 7.74 1.61
C GLN A 270 9.71 8.06 2.17
N MET A 271 9.61 8.83 3.26
CA MET A 271 8.31 9.26 3.81
C MET A 271 7.52 10.14 2.85
N SER A 272 8.20 11.10 2.20
CA SER A 272 7.56 11.93 1.17
C SER A 272 7.13 11.08 -0.03
N ASP A 273 7.98 10.14 -0.45
CA ASP A 273 7.70 9.31 -1.63
C ASP A 273 6.53 8.36 -1.44
N PHE A 274 6.39 7.78 -0.26
CA PHE A 274 5.22 6.98 0.08
C PHE A 274 3.93 7.79 -0.07
N GLU A 275 3.88 9.00 0.48
CA GLU A 275 2.69 9.86 0.48
C GLU A 275 2.35 10.37 -0.93
N VAL A 276 3.36 10.71 -1.73
CA VAL A 276 3.17 11.08 -3.15
C VAL A 276 2.54 9.91 -3.92
N LYS A 277 3.07 8.70 -3.76
CA LYS A 277 2.53 7.49 -4.42
C LYS A 277 1.11 7.16 -3.96
N ARG A 278 0.82 7.33 -2.67
CA ARG A 278 -0.53 7.09 -2.11
C ARG A 278 -1.56 8.09 -2.65
N LEU A 279 -1.18 9.36 -2.80
CA LEU A 279 -2.10 10.44 -3.15
C LEU A 279 -2.21 10.70 -4.66
N GLU A 280 -1.27 10.22 -5.48
CA GLU A 280 -1.31 10.39 -6.93
C GLU A 280 -2.65 9.98 -7.58
N PRO A 281 -3.30 8.84 -7.24
CA PRO A 281 -4.60 8.50 -7.80
C PRO A 281 -5.65 9.61 -7.64
N PHE A 282 -5.65 10.28 -6.48
CA PHE A 282 -6.59 11.37 -6.19
C PHE A 282 -6.25 12.63 -6.99
N TYR A 283 -4.97 12.96 -7.14
CA TYR A 283 -4.53 14.06 -8.03
C TYR A 283 -4.89 13.84 -9.50
N GLN A 284 -4.96 12.59 -9.94
CA GLN A 284 -5.41 12.25 -11.28
C GLN A 284 -6.93 12.41 -11.40
N LEU A 285 -7.69 11.91 -10.42
CA LEU A 285 -9.15 12.05 -10.36
C LEU A 285 -9.61 13.51 -10.22
N SER A 286 -8.78 14.37 -9.62
CA SER A 286 -9.10 15.77 -9.39
C SER A 286 -8.86 16.67 -10.62
N LYS A 287 -8.48 16.11 -11.76
CA LYS A 287 -8.37 16.83 -13.03
C LYS A 287 -9.76 17.20 -13.56
N LYS A 288 -9.84 18.31 -14.32
CA LYS A 288 -11.09 18.80 -14.92
C LYS A 288 -11.82 17.75 -15.77
N THR A 289 -11.07 16.98 -16.56
CA THR A 289 -11.59 15.93 -17.43
C THR A 289 -11.67 14.56 -16.76
N GLY A 290 -11.43 14.49 -15.44
CA GLY A 290 -11.24 13.24 -14.71
C GLY A 290 -10.01 12.45 -15.15
N ALA A 291 -9.94 11.20 -14.70
CA ALA A 291 -8.92 10.24 -15.08
C ALA A 291 -9.55 8.90 -15.49
N THR A 292 -8.85 8.15 -16.33
CA THR A 292 -9.22 6.77 -16.64
C THR A 292 -9.03 5.88 -15.41
N ALA A 293 -9.74 4.75 -15.32
CA ALA A 293 -9.55 3.81 -14.22
C ALA A 293 -8.11 3.28 -14.12
N GLY A 294 -7.44 3.05 -15.27
CA GLY A 294 -6.05 2.59 -15.34
C GLY A 294 -5.05 3.58 -14.71
N GLU A 295 -5.25 4.88 -14.93
CA GLU A 295 -4.40 5.95 -14.41
C GLU A 295 -4.71 6.33 -12.95
N SER A 296 -5.83 5.86 -12.39
CA SER A 296 -6.33 6.25 -11.06
C SER A 296 -6.74 5.07 -10.18
N LEU A 297 -7.99 4.61 -10.28
CA LEU A 297 -8.61 3.63 -9.39
C LEU A 297 -7.89 2.27 -9.35
N ASN A 298 -7.33 1.84 -10.49
CA ASN A 298 -6.63 0.57 -10.68
C ASN A 298 -5.11 0.68 -10.44
N MET A 299 -4.65 1.88 -10.07
CA MET A 299 -3.23 2.14 -9.89
C MET A 299 -2.74 1.57 -8.55
N ASP A 300 -1.57 0.92 -8.60
CA ASP A 300 -0.87 0.43 -7.41
C ASP A 300 0.64 0.63 -7.62
N TYR A 301 1.19 1.62 -6.91
CA TYR A 301 2.62 1.91 -6.82
C TYR A 301 3.26 1.39 -5.55
N LEU A 302 2.46 1.06 -4.53
CA LEU A 302 2.97 0.68 -3.22
C LEU A 302 3.46 -0.77 -3.19
N THR A 303 2.84 -1.65 -3.99
CA THR A 303 3.25 -3.07 -4.08
C THR A 303 4.15 -3.38 -5.27
N PHE A 304 4.45 -2.38 -6.11
CA PHE A 304 5.31 -2.51 -7.27
C PHE A 304 6.80 -2.40 -6.89
N MET A 305 7.69 -2.94 -7.71
CA MET A 305 9.14 -2.89 -7.46
C MET A 305 9.63 -1.43 -7.46
N SER A 306 10.13 -0.94 -6.33
CA SER A 306 10.43 0.49 -6.09
C SER A 306 11.33 1.14 -7.15
N TRP A 307 12.29 0.40 -7.71
CA TRP A 307 13.22 0.91 -8.73
C TRP A 307 12.63 0.98 -10.15
N LEU A 308 11.56 0.23 -10.43
CA LEU A 308 10.83 0.29 -11.71
C LEU A 308 9.68 1.31 -11.70
N VAL A 309 9.35 1.88 -10.53
CA VAL A 309 8.25 2.86 -10.41
C VAL A 309 8.45 4.09 -11.32
N PRO A 310 9.65 4.70 -11.44
CA PRO A 310 9.83 5.86 -12.33
C PRO A 310 9.52 5.55 -13.80
N LEU A 311 9.87 4.37 -14.29
CA LEU A 311 9.63 3.96 -15.67
C LEU A 311 8.13 3.78 -15.95
N ARG A 312 7.40 3.19 -15.00
CA ARG A 312 5.94 3.04 -15.12
C ARG A 312 5.23 4.38 -15.02
N ALA A 313 5.66 5.25 -14.10
CA ALA A 313 5.11 6.60 -13.95
C ALA A 313 5.37 7.47 -15.18
N LEU A 314 6.51 7.27 -15.88
CA LEU A 314 6.81 7.92 -17.15
C LEU A 314 5.80 7.54 -18.24
N HIS A 315 5.38 6.28 -18.30
CA HIS A 315 4.37 5.82 -19.25
C HIS A 315 3.02 6.53 -19.04
N HIS A 316 2.59 6.70 -17.79
CA HIS A 316 1.35 7.41 -17.43
C HIS A 316 1.52 8.94 -17.30
N ARG A 317 2.69 9.49 -17.66
CA ARG A 317 3.04 10.93 -17.59
C ARG A 317 2.82 11.56 -16.20
N GLN A 318 3.13 10.82 -15.15
CA GLN A 318 2.93 11.21 -13.75
C GLN A 318 4.20 11.78 -13.14
N TYR A 319 4.49 13.04 -13.48
CA TYR A 319 5.76 13.70 -13.12
C TYR A 319 6.04 13.77 -11.61
N ALA A 320 5.02 13.91 -10.75
CA ALA A 320 5.23 13.96 -9.30
C ALA A 320 5.84 12.66 -8.77
N VAL A 321 5.30 11.51 -9.18
CA VAL A 321 5.82 10.19 -8.81
C VAL A 321 7.23 9.97 -9.36
N ILE A 322 7.53 10.43 -10.58
CA ILE A 322 8.87 10.30 -11.19
C ILE A 322 9.93 11.00 -10.34
N TYR A 323 9.76 12.30 -10.05
CA TYR A 323 10.76 13.06 -9.29
C TYR A 323 10.91 12.55 -7.85
N SER A 324 9.79 12.18 -7.24
CA SER A 324 9.76 11.61 -5.90
C SER A 324 10.52 10.28 -5.82
N SER A 325 10.23 9.34 -6.73
CA SER A 325 10.85 8.02 -6.73
C SER A 325 12.31 8.07 -7.16
N LEU A 326 12.66 8.92 -8.15
CA LEU A 326 14.04 9.14 -8.54
C LEU A 326 14.87 9.73 -7.39
N GLY A 327 14.33 10.75 -6.70
CA GLY A 327 14.97 11.32 -5.51
C GLY A 327 15.17 10.26 -4.41
N THR A 328 14.22 9.34 -4.23
CA THR A 328 14.30 8.29 -3.21
C THR A 328 15.39 7.29 -3.54
N LEU A 329 15.45 6.84 -4.79
CA LEU A 329 16.49 5.93 -5.25
C LEU A 329 17.87 6.55 -5.06
N VAL A 330 18.07 7.80 -5.47
CA VAL A 330 19.36 8.46 -5.32
C VAL A 330 19.71 8.69 -3.84
N ALA A 331 18.79 9.25 -3.04
CA ALA A 331 19.04 9.60 -1.66
C ALA A 331 19.21 8.38 -0.73
N SER A 332 18.41 7.33 -0.89
CA SER A 332 18.43 6.17 0.01
C SER A 332 19.36 5.04 -0.44
N SER A 333 19.63 4.90 -1.75
CA SER A 333 20.49 3.81 -2.24
C SER A 333 21.87 4.30 -2.70
N LEU A 334 21.93 5.30 -3.58
CA LEU A 334 23.20 5.68 -4.23
C LEU A 334 24.09 6.51 -3.31
N VAL A 335 23.51 7.49 -2.60
CA VAL A 335 24.26 8.44 -1.78
C VAL A 335 25.03 7.78 -0.62
N PRO A 336 24.44 6.88 0.20
CA PRO A 336 25.19 6.20 1.27
C PRO A 336 26.33 5.32 0.75
N VAL A 337 26.11 4.66 -0.40
CA VAL A 337 27.12 3.81 -1.06
C VAL A 337 28.31 4.63 -1.54
N LEU A 338 28.06 5.76 -2.22
CA LEU A 338 29.11 6.67 -2.66
C LEU A 338 29.82 7.34 -1.48
N GLN A 339 29.11 7.63 -0.40
CA GLN A 339 29.72 8.19 0.81
C GLN A 339 30.73 7.22 1.42
N SER A 340 30.38 5.94 1.51
CA SER A 340 31.29 4.90 2.01
C SER A 340 32.58 4.83 1.19
N ALA A 341 32.51 5.08 -0.12
CA ALA A 341 33.69 5.09 -0.99
C ALA A 341 34.48 6.42 -0.93
N SER A 342 33.85 7.52 -0.50
CA SER A 342 34.48 8.85 -0.48
C SER A 342 35.54 9.03 0.60
N MET A 343 35.51 8.23 1.67
CA MET A 343 36.39 8.36 2.81
C MET A 343 37.40 7.22 2.83
N SER A 344 38.69 7.52 2.76
CA SER A 344 39.74 6.49 2.74
C SER A 344 40.93 6.86 3.64
N MET A 345 41.62 5.85 4.17
CA MET A 345 42.84 6.06 4.96
C MET A 345 44.08 5.97 4.06
N TYR A 346 44.91 7.01 4.13
CA TYR A 346 46.22 7.10 3.48
C TYR A 346 47.36 6.89 4.49
N PRO A 347 48.47 6.22 4.14
CA PRO A 347 48.81 5.60 2.84
C PRO A 347 48.00 4.33 2.51
N PRO A 348 47.93 3.92 1.22
CA PRO A 348 47.17 2.73 0.79
C PRO A 348 47.71 1.46 1.47
N LYS A 349 46.86 0.44 1.65
CA LYS A 349 47.14 -0.78 2.44
C LYS A 349 48.50 -1.43 2.15
N LYS A 350 49.00 -1.34 0.91
CA LYS A 350 50.27 -1.93 0.46
C LYS A 350 51.51 -1.19 0.98
N ASP A 351 51.38 0.09 1.31
CA ASP A 351 52.49 0.99 1.67
C ASP A 351 52.41 1.42 3.15
N ARG A 352 51.54 0.80 3.96
CA ARG A 352 51.35 1.15 5.37
C ARG A 352 52.48 0.56 6.24
N GLN A 353 53.20 1.44 6.94
CA GLN A 353 54.15 1.06 7.99
C GLN A 353 53.45 0.99 9.35
N THR A 354 53.88 0.06 10.23
CA THR A 354 53.25 -0.19 11.54
C THR A 354 53.31 1.02 12.48
N GLU A 355 54.40 1.79 12.46
CA GLU A 355 54.57 3.02 13.24
C GLU A 355 54.46 4.33 12.41
N GLY A 356 54.07 4.22 11.14
CA GLY A 356 53.91 5.36 10.25
C GLY A 356 52.73 6.26 10.63
N TRP A 357 52.84 7.55 10.33
CA TRP A 357 51.71 8.47 10.41
C TRP A 357 50.66 8.09 9.37
N LYS A 358 49.40 7.95 9.81
CA LYS A 358 48.24 7.69 8.96
C LYS A 358 47.35 8.92 8.97
N SER A 359 46.79 9.25 7.81
CA SER A 359 45.86 10.36 7.68
C SER A 359 44.57 9.96 6.98
N ILE A 360 43.47 10.53 7.44
CA ILE A 360 42.16 10.33 6.83
C ILE A 360 42.01 11.33 5.69
N ARG A 361 41.75 10.84 4.48
CA ARG A 361 41.61 11.67 3.28
C ARG A 361 40.27 11.42 2.62
N VAL A 362 39.74 12.48 2.01
CA VAL A 362 38.55 12.40 1.17
C VAL A 362 38.99 12.21 -0.27
N GLU A 363 38.52 11.16 -0.91
CA GLU A 363 38.80 10.92 -2.32
C GLU A 363 37.94 11.87 -3.19
N PRO A 364 38.56 12.71 -4.04
CA PRO A 364 37.84 13.79 -4.71
C PRO A 364 36.83 13.29 -5.75
N VAL A 365 37.08 12.13 -6.38
CA VAL A 365 36.18 11.57 -7.40
C VAL A 365 34.85 11.15 -6.79
N TRP A 366 34.90 10.31 -5.76
CA TRP A 366 33.71 9.82 -5.06
C TRP A 366 33.02 10.94 -4.28
N SER A 367 33.77 11.84 -3.64
CA SER A 367 33.18 12.96 -2.91
C SER A 367 32.40 13.91 -3.83
N ARG A 368 32.92 14.22 -5.02
CA ARG A 368 32.18 15.02 -6.01
C ARG A 368 30.97 14.28 -6.56
N ALA A 369 31.05 12.95 -6.68
CA ALA A 369 29.89 12.13 -7.06
C ALA A 369 28.78 12.19 -5.99
N VAL A 370 29.12 12.16 -4.70
CA VAL A 370 28.16 12.38 -3.60
C VAL A 370 27.53 13.76 -3.70
N SER A 371 28.33 14.83 -3.83
CA SER A 371 27.84 16.20 -3.96
C SER A 371 26.92 16.35 -5.18
N ALA A 372 27.28 15.77 -6.33
CA ALA A 372 26.45 15.78 -7.53
C ALA A 372 25.12 15.03 -7.33
N CYS A 373 25.12 13.89 -6.63
CA CYS A 373 23.91 13.15 -6.30
C CYS A 373 23.00 13.97 -5.37
N LEU A 374 23.54 14.64 -4.35
CA LEU A 374 22.78 15.50 -3.45
C LEU A 374 22.18 16.71 -4.18
N LEU A 375 22.91 17.32 -5.12
CA LEU A 375 22.39 18.37 -5.98
C LEU A 375 21.27 17.85 -6.90
N LEU A 376 21.41 16.66 -7.47
CA LEU A 376 20.35 16.02 -8.25
C LEU A 376 19.10 15.78 -7.40
N VAL A 377 19.25 15.33 -6.16
CA VAL A 377 18.12 15.17 -5.22
C VAL A 377 17.47 16.52 -4.93
N ALA A 378 18.26 17.59 -4.72
CA ALA A 378 17.73 18.94 -4.55
C ALA A 378 16.95 19.42 -5.79
N CYS A 379 17.45 19.15 -7.00
CA CYS A 379 16.72 19.42 -8.25
C CYS A 379 15.42 18.62 -8.34
N CYS A 380 15.43 17.34 -7.98
CA CYS A 380 14.22 16.49 -7.92
C CYS A 380 13.22 17.05 -6.89
N GLY A 381 13.68 17.55 -5.74
CA GLY A 381 12.83 18.23 -4.76
C GLY A 381 12.24 19.53 -5.27
N GLY A 382 13.00 20.35 -5.97
CA GLY A 382 12.48 21.54 -6.64
C GLY A 382 11.42 21.21 -7.70
N ALA A 383 11.70 20.20 -8.53
CA ALA A 383 10.77 19.71 -9.55
C ALA A 383 9.50 19.10 -8.93
N LEU A 384 9.63 18.34 -7.83
CA LEU A 384 8.51 17.80 -7.07
C LEU A 384 7.67 18.91 -6.45
N MET A 385 8.30 19.92 -5.85
CA MET A 385 7.62 21.09 -5.28
C MET A 385 6.83 21.86 -6.35
N TYR A 386 7.39 21.99 -7.56
CA TYR A 386 6.70 22.57 -8.71
C TYR A 386 5.53 21.68 -9.18
N ALA A 387 5.76 20.38 -9.35
CA ALA A 387 4.73 19.41 -9.75
C ALA A 387 3.56 19.37 -8.76
N MET A 388 3.85 19.59 -7.47
CA MET A 388 2.87 19.64 -6.38
C MET A 388 2.15 20.97 -6.23
N ARG A 389 2.26 21.91 -7.17
CA ARG A 389 1.35 23.08 -7.20
C ARG A 389 -0.09 22.71 -7.56
N ARG A 390 -0.32 21.48 -8.04
CA ARG A 390 -1.65 20.92 -8.34
C ARG A 390 -2.50 20.82 -7.07
N LYS A 391 -3.82 20.96 -7.20
CA LYS A 391 -4.77 20.77 -6.08
C LYS A 391 -5.19 19.30 -6.00
N SER A 392 -5.33 18.77 -4.79
CA SER A 392 -5.67 17.36 -4.55
C SER A 392 -7.15 17.02 -4.72
N GLY A 393 -8.05 17.99 -4.55
CA GLY A 393 -9.50 17.73 -4.53
C GLY A 393 -9.99 17.03 -3.25
N LEU A 394 -9.07 16.77 -2.31
CA LEU A 394 -9.35 16.13 -1.03
C LEU A 394 -9.54 17.18 0.07
N GLN A 395 -10.52 16.96 0.95
CA GLN A 395 -10.78 17.77 2.14
C GLN A 395 -10.07 17.22 3.39
N SER A 396 -9.94 15.90 3.48
CA SER A 396 -9.28 15.20 4.57
C SER A 396 -8.44 14.04 4.04
N ASP A 397 -7.64 13.43 4.92
CA ASP A 397 -6.79 12.29 4.60
C ASP A 397 -7.64 11.05 4.27
N PRO A 398 -7.57 10.50 3.04
CA PRO A 398 -8.35 9.33 2.64
C PRO A 398 -7.71 8.04 3.17
N LYS A 399 -7.59 7.94 4.50
CA LYS A 399 -6.95 6.82 5.19
C LYS A 399 -7.87 5.61 5.30
N GLY A 400 -7.35 4.47 4.88
CA GLY A 400 -8.00 3.17 5.05
C GLY A 400 -9.30 3.02 4.24
N ILE A 401 -10.09 2.01 4.61
CA ILE A 401 -11.37 1.69 3.96
C ILE A 401 -12.40 2.79 4.26
N ALA A 402 -12.37 3.34 5.49
CA ALA A 402 -13.26 4.41 5.93
C ALA A 402 -13.17 5.66 5.05
N GLY A 403 -11.95 6.09 4.68
CA GLY A 403 -11.77 7.24 3.80
C GLY A 403 -12.38 7.02 2.41
N ILE A 404 -12.15 5.85 1.81
CA ILE A 404 -12.71 5.50 0.49
C ILE A 404 -14.24 5.37 0.56
N ALA A 405 -14.77 4.75 1.62
CA ALA A 405 -16.20 4.61 1.86
C ALA A 405 -16.90 5.98 1.97
N ALA A 406 -16.35 6.91 2.76
CA ALA A 406 -16.90 8.26 2.91
C ALA A 406 -16.98 9.03 1.58
N MET A 407 -16.06 8.78 0.64
CA MET A 407 -16.08 9.43 -0.68
C MET A 407 -17.07 8.76 -1.66
N ALA A 408 -17.50 7.53 -1.39
CA ALA A 408 -18.38 6.76 -2.28
C ALA A 408 -19.87 6.94 -2.00
N THR A 409 -20.26 7.52 -0.85
CA THR A 409 -21.67 7.58 -0.42
C THR A 409 -22.53 8.57 -1.20
N LYS A 410 -21.97 9.72 -1.64
CA LYS A 410 -22.73 10.79 -2.30
C LYS A 410 -22.97 10.61 -3.79
N SER A 411 -22.35 9.62 -4.41
CA SER A 411 -22.28 9.44 -5.86
C SER A 411 -22.72 8.04 -6.28
N HIS A 412 -22.97 7.86 -7.57
CA HIS A 412 -23.37 6.56 -8.13
C HIS A 412 -22.18 5.64 -8.47
N ILE A 413 -20.96 5.91 -7.98
CA ILE A 413 -19.77 5.12 -8.33
C ILE A 413 -19.91 3.62 -8.00
N LEU A 414 -20.64 3.29 -6.95
CA LEU A 414 -20.83 1.91 -6.49
C LEU A 414 -21.61 1.04 -7.50
N ALA A 415 -22.40 1.64 -8.40
CA ALA A 415 -23.14 0.91 -9.43
C ALA A 415 -22.22 0.15 -10.41
N ASP A 416 -21.06 0.72 -10.72
CA ASP A 416 -20.07 0.08 -11.61
C ASP A 416 -19.49 -1.19 -11.00
N PHE A 417 -19.55 -1.33 -9.68
CA PHE A 417 -19.02 -2.45 -8.93
C PHE A 417 -20.02 -3.60 -8.75
N LYS A 418 -21.26 -3.47 -9.26
CA LYS A 418 -22.27 -4.54 -9.20
C LYS A 418 -21.73 -5.85 -9.80
N GLY A 419 -21.78 -6.92 -9.03
CA GLY A 419 -21.30 -8.25 -9.41
C GLY A 419 -19.78 -8.40 -9.49
N LEU A 420 -19.01 -7.45 -8.92
CA LEU A 420 -17.54 -7.50 -8.86
C LEU A 420 -16.99 -7.87 -7.47
N ASP A 421 -17.85 -8.24 -6.53
CA ASP A 421 -17.49 -8.66 -5.17
C ASP A 421 -16.57 -9.88 -5.15
N CYS A 422 -16.88 -10.91 -5.92
CA CYS A 422 -16.05 -12.13 -6.04
C CYS A 422 -15.08 -12.10 -7.23
N ALA A 423 -15.16 -11.08 -8.08
CA ALA A 423 -14.40 -11.03 -9.32
C ALA A 423 -12.88 -10.84 -9.09
N PRO A 424 -12.03 -11.49 -9.90
CA PRO A 424 -10.60 -11.24 -9.91
C PRO A 424 -10.28 -9.83 -10.42
N LEU A 425 -9.10 -9.33 -10.08
CA LEU A 425 -8.68 -7.94 -10.36
C LEU A 425 -8.74 -7.60 -11.86
N ASP A 426 -8.43 -8.54 -12.74
CA ASP A 426 -8.45 -8.34 -14.19
C ASP A 426 -9.86 -8.05 -14.73
N GLN A 427 -10.88 -8.71 -14.18
CA GLN A 427 -12.27 -8.46 -14.55
C GLN A 427 -12.74 -7.08 -14.08
N ILE A 428 -12.33 -6.67 -12.88
CA ILE A 428 -12.58 -5.32 -12.37
C ILE A 428 -11.94 -4.29 -13.30
N HIS A 429 -10.67 -4.48 -13.66
CA HIS A 429 -9.97 -3.58 -14.57
C HIS A 429 -10.65 -3.50 -15.93
N LYS A 430 -11.10 -4.64 -16.48
CA LYS A 430 -11.81 -4.71 -17.76
C LYS A 430 -13.13 -3.95 -17.72
N LYS A 431 -13.90 -4.08 -16.64
CA LYS A 431 -15.19 -3.40 -16.47
C LYS A 431 -15.02 -1.90 -16.29
N LEU A 432 -14.10 -1.46 -15.42
CA LEU A 432 -13.89 -0.03 -15.14
C LEU A 432 -13.17 0.72 -16.28
N ARG A 433 -12.61 0.01 -17.27
CA ARG A 433 -11.90 0.63 -18.40
C ARG A 433 -12.81 1.47 -19.30
N THR A 434 -14.11 1.19 -19.28
CA THR A 434 -15.11 1.84 -20.15
C THR A 434 -15.51 3.23 -19.66
N ARG A 435 -15.04 3.69 -18.49
CA ARG A 435 -15.45 4.99 -17.91
C ARG A 435 -14.26 5.80 -17.40
N ARG A 436 -14.41 7.13 -17.45
CA ARG A 436 -13.60 8.07 -16.67
C ARG A 436 -14.21 8.25 -15.30
N TYR A 437 -13.36 8.57 -14.33
CA TYR A 437 -13.76 8.86 -12.95
C TYR A 437 -13.21 10.23 -12.55
N ILE A 438 -13.96 10.94 -11.71
CA ILE A 438 -13.62 12.28 -11.26
C ILE A 438 -13.87 12.43 -9.77
N LEU A 439 -13.02 13.20 -9.09
CA LEU A 439 -13.19 13.57 -7.69
C LEU A 439 -13.80 14.97 -7.64
N HIS A 440 -15.09 15.07 -7.35
CA HIS A 440 -15.83 16.33 -7.25
C HIS A 440 -16.33 16.52 -5.81
N LYS A 441 -16.03 17.68 -5.20
CA LYS A 441 -16.37 17.98 -3.79
C LYS A 441 -15.99 16.88 -2.79
N SER A 442 -14.84 16.22 -3.00
CA SER A 442 -14.35 15.08 -2.20
C SER A 442 -15.25 13.85 -2.19
N SER A 443 -16.07 13.68 -3.23
CA SER A 443 -16.80 12.45 -3.52
C SER A 443 -16.37 11.92 -4.89
N LEU A 444 -16.33 10.60 -5.05
CA LEU A 444 -15.86 9.93 -6.26
C LEU A 444 -17.01 9.72 -7.23
N TRP A 445 -16.97 10.32 -8.41
CA TRP A 445 -18.05 10.22 -9.40
C TRP A 445 -17.64 9.42 -10.64
N GLN A 446 -18.63 8.84 -11.30
CA GLN A 446 -18.47 8.38 -12.68
C GLN A 446 -18.56 9.59 -13.61
N GLY A 447 -17.71 9.63 -14.63
CA GLY A 447 -17.63 10.71 -15.60
C GLY A 447 -18.05 10.27 -16.99
N GLU A 448 -17.23 10.59 -17.98
CA GLU A 448 -17.45 10.27 -19.40
C GLU A 448 -17.31 8.76 -19.68
N TYR A 449 -18.20 8.23 -20.52
CA TYR A 449 -18.12 6.87 -21.04
C TYR A 449 -17.17 6.81 -22.27
N ILE A 450 -16.23 5.87 -22.27
CA ILE A 450 -15.25 5.64 -23.33
C ILE A 450 -15.56 4.31 -24.02
N ARG A 451 -15.99 4.37 -25.29
CA ARG A 451 -16.26 3.20 -26.14
C ARG A 451 -14.99 2.43 -26.53
N ASP A 452 -13.96 3.13 -27.00
CA ASP A 452 -12.76 2.52 -27.60
C ASP A 452 -11.48 2.79 -26.78
N ASN A 453 -11.35 2.10 -25.64
CA ASN A 453 -10.11 2.14 -24.87
C ASN A 453 -9.14 1.01 -25.28
N LYS A 454 -8.04 1.38 -25.96
CA LYS A 454 -6.98 0.47 -26.43
C LYS A 454 -5.95 0.09 -25.36
N GLU A 455 -6.16 0.46 -24.09
CA GLU A 455 -5.22 0.15 -23.03
C GLU A 455 -5.10 -1.38 -22.82
N LYS A 456 -3.87 -1.89 -22.95
CA LYS A 456 -3.54 -3.31 -22.81
C LYS A 456 -3.47 -3.66 -21.33
N ILE A 457 -4.42 -4.47 -20.86
CA ILE A 457 -4.45 -4.95 -19.48
C ILE A 457 -3.31 -5.94 -19.29
N HIS A 458 -2.44 -5.68 -18.33
CA HIS A 458 -1.51 -6.70 -17.85
C HIS A 458 -2.28 -7.61 -16.91
N GLU A 459 -2.53 -8.85 -17.33
CA GLU A 459 -3.18 -9.88 -16.52
C GLU A 459 -2.37 -10.07 -15.22
N ARG A 460 -2.92 -9.61 -14.10
CA ARG A 460 -2.36 -9.87 -12.78
C ARG A 460 -2.98 -11.17 -12.33
N GLY A 461 -2.15 -12.22 -12.28
CA GLY A 461 -2.59 -13.55 -11.87
C GLY A 461 -3.45 -13.53 -10.60
N SER A 462 -4.47 -14.38 -10.58
CA SER A 462 -5.57 -14.49 -9.60
C SER A 462 -5.17 -14.77 -8.14
N ASP A 463 -3.89 -14.76 -7.80
CA ASP A 463 -3.43 -14.97 -6.43
C ASP A 463 -3.68 -13.69 -5.59
N PRO A 464 -4.51 -13.77 -4.53
CA PRO A 464 -4.87 -12.63 -3.69
C PRO A 464 -3.71 -12.07 -2.87
N ARG A 465 -2.62 -12.83 -2.72
CA ARG A 465 -1.48 -12.43 -1.91
C ARG A 465 -0.65 -11.37 -2.64
N PRO A 466 -0.19 -10.31 -1.95
CA PRO A 466 0.72 -9.35 -2.55
C PRO A 466 2.01 -10.05 -2.94
N LEU A 467 2.70 -9.50 -3.96
CA LEU A 467 3.93 -10.08 -4.50
C LEU A 467 4.93 -10.44 -3.40
N MET A 468 5.04 -9.66 -2.33
CA MET A 468 6.01 -9.89 -1.25
C MET A 468 5.67 -11.02 -0.28
N LEU A 469 4.45 -11.57 -0.29
CA LEU A 469 4.04 -12.68 0.58
C LEU A 469 3.90 -14.01 -0.20
N ARG A 470 4.14 -13.99 -1.51
CA ARG A 470 4.09 -15.19 -2.36
C ARG A 470 5.35 -16.02 -2.13
N TYR A 471 5.23 -17.34 -2.00
CA TYR A 471 6.40 -18.21 -1.84
C TYR A 471 7.40 -18.10 -3.01
N ARG A 472 6.92 -17.81 -4.24
CA ARG A 472 7.76 -17.62 -5.43
C ARG A 472 8.79 -16.48 -5.30
N SER A 473 8.47 -15.43 -4.56
CA SER A 473 9.35 -14.28 -4.29
C SER A 473 9.95 -14.34 -2.87
N GLY A 474 9.23 -14.93 -1.93
CA GLY A 474 9.66 -15.05 -0.55
C GLY A 474 10.78 -16.05 -0.31
N ILE A 475 10.74 -17.20 -1.00
CA ILE A 475 11.82 -18.20 -0.95
C ILE A 475 13.14 -17.59 -1.47
N PRO A 476 13.20 -16.97 -2.66
CA PRO A 476 14.46 -16.35 -3.11
C PRO A 476 14.89 -15.19 -2.20
N PHE A 477 13.97 -14.45 -1.58
CA PHE A 477 14.33 -13.45 -0.58
C PHE A 477 15.00 -14.04 0.68
N ILE A 478 14.45 -15.13 1.24
CA ILE A 478 15.07 -15.82 2.38
C ILE A 478 16.41 -16.45 1.97
N ILE A 479 16.48 -17.10 0.80
CA ILE A 479 17.74 -17.64 0.26
C ILE A 479 18.77 -16.53 0.11
N LEU A 480 18.36 -15.35 -0.37
CA LEU A 480 19.24 -14.19 -0.47
C LEU A 480 19.75 -13.76 0.91
N LEU A 481 18.89 -13.64 1.93
CA LEU A 481 19.34 -13.31 3.29
C LEU A 481 20.30 -14.36 3.87
N ILE A 482 20.04 -15.66 3.65
CA ILE A 482 20.91 -16.75 4.08
C ILE A 482 22.25 -16.69 3.33
N ALA A 483 22.22 -16.47 2.01
CA ALA A 483 23.41 -16.31 1.20
C ALA A 483 24.23 -15.12 1.69
N PHE A 484 23.62 -13.95 1.93
CA PHE A 484 24.28 -12.79 2.53
C PHE A 484 24.93 -13.10 3.89
N THR A 485 24.24 -13.86 4.73
CA THR A 485 24.74 -14.29 6.04
C THR A 485 25.97 -15.21 5.93
N ALA A 486 26.04 -16.05 4.89
CA ALA A 486 27.19 -16.90 4.62
C ALA A 486 28.34 -16.14 3.92
N VAL A 487 27.97 -15.22 3.02
CA VAL A 487 28.88 -14.45 2.17
C VAL A 487 29.69 -13.45 2.98
N ILE A 488 29.10 -12.77 3.97
CA ILE A 488 29.82 -11.79 4.80
C ILE A 488 31.03 -12.41 5.52
N PRO A 489 30.90 -13.50 6.31
CA PRO A 489 32.05 -14.15 6.92
C PRO A 489 33.08 -14.66 5.91
N VAL A 490 32.64 -15.19 4.76
CA VAL A 490 33.55 -15.67 3.70
C VAL A 490 34.38 -14.52 3.15
N PHE A 491 33.77 -13.38 2.80
CA PHE A 491 34.52 -12.20 2.33
C PHE A 491 35.40 -11.57 3.41
N THR A 492 34.98 -11.64 4.68
CA THR A 492 35.76 -11.07 5.78
C THR A 492 36.99 -11.92 6.13
N PHE A 493 36.93 -13.26 6.03
CA PHE A 493 38.00 -14.14 6.53
C PHE A 493 38.77 -14.93 5.47
N VAL A 494 38.42 -14.87 4.17
CA VAL A 494 39.12 -15.59 3.08
C VAL A 494 39.98 -14.64 2.23
N GLU A 495 41.28 -14.97 2.13
CA GLU A 495 42.35 -14.12 1.52
C GLU A 495 42.15 -13.84 0.02
N ASP A 496 41.67 -14.80 -0.76
CA ASP A 496 41.57 -14.66 -2.24
C ASP A 496 40.34 -13.85 -2.71
N LEU A 497 39.39 -13.56 -1.82
CA LEU A 497 38.14 -12.85 -2.14
C LEU A 497 38.11 -11.40 -1.60
N GLY A 498 38.99 -11.04 -0.66
CA GLY A 498 39.08 -9.68 -0.10
C GLY A 498 39.43 -8.60 -1.13
N VAL A 499 40.09 -8.96 -2.23
CA VAL A 499 40.43 -8.05 -3.34
C VAL A 499 39.18 -7.56 -4.10
N ILE A 500 38.09 -8.34 -4.08
CA ILE A 500 36.82 -7.99 -4.74
C ILE A 500 36.07 -6.95 -3.90
N THR A 501 36.10 -7.08 -2.57
CA THR A 501 35.53 -6.12 -1.62
C THR A 501 36.23 -4.76 -1.69
N GLU A 502 37.55 -4.77 -1.93
CA GLU A 502 38.33 -3.54 -2.15
C GLU A 502 38.02 -2.83 -3.46
N LYS A 503 37.54 -3.55 -4.49
CA LYS A 503 37.22 -2.98 -5.80
C LYS A 503 35.75 -2.59 -5.96
N PHE A 504 34.82 -3.19 -5.21
CA PHE A 504 33.38 -2.95 -5.37
C PHE A 504 32.58 -2.97 -4.04
N PRO A 505 32.54 -1.84 -3.28
CA PRO A 505 31.82 -1.73 -2.01
C PRO A 505 30.28 -1.78 -2.10
N TRP A 506 29.71 -1.66 -3.30
CA TRP A 506 28.28 -1.44 -3.56
C TRP A 506 27.43 -2.72 -3.65
N VAL A 507 28.03 -3.90 -3.52
CA VAL A 507 27.37 -5.19 -3.79
C VAL A 507 26.34 -5.59 -2.70
N MET A 508 26.31 -4.90 -1.55
CA MET A 508 25.74 -5.47 -0.33
C MET A 508 24.39 -4.90 0.18
N THR A 509 23.73 -3.96 -0.50
CA THR A 509 22.59 -3.21 0.09
C THR A 509 21.31 -3.30 -0.75
N GLY A 510 20.33 -4.12 -0.33
CA GLY A 510 19.05 -4.22 -1.06
C GLY A 510 17.86 -4.89 -0.34
N LEU A 511 16.97 -4.02 0.18
CA LEU A 511 15.49 -4.06 0.18
C LEU A 511 14.66 -5.00 1.11
N ALA A 512 13.75 -4.39 1.88
CA ALA A 512 12.25 -4.53 1.85
C ALA A 512 11.53 -4.75 3.20
N THR A 513 10.28 -4.24 3.32
CA THR A 513 9.32 -4.48 4.45
C THR A 513 7.82 -4.49 4.05
N PRO A 514 6.93 -5.35 4.62
CA PRO A 514 5.47 -5.41 4.32
C PRO A 514 4.44 -5.30 5.49
N PHE A 515 3.14 -5.30 5.09
CA PHE A 515 1.87 -5.11 5.85
C PHE A 515 0.93 -6.35 5.86
N TYR A 516 0.22 -6.67 6.97
CA TYR A 516 -0.85 -7.71 7.02
C TYR A 516 -1.97 -7.52 8.06
N ILE A 517 -2.02 -6.42 8.80
CA ILE A 517 -2.85 -6.35 10.03
C ILE A 517 -4.37 -6.55 9.86
N LEU A 518 -4.95 -6.48 8.68
CA LEU A 518 -6.40 -6.34 8.51
C LEU A 518 -7.20 -7.66 8.36
N SER A 519 -6.60 -8.83 8.58
CA SER A 519 -7.27 -10.12 8.34
C SER A 519 -7.96 -10.77 9.55
N LEU A 520 -7.94 -10.13 10.72
CA LEU A 520 -8.49 -10.70 11.96
C LEU A 520 -9.88 -10.12 12.27
N ARG A 521 -10.86 -10.98 12.57
CA ARG A 521 -12.24 -10.60 12.94
C ARG A 521 -12.31 -9.86 14.29
N HIS A 522 -13.45 -9.22 14.58
CA HIS A 522 -13.64 -8.30 15.72
C HIS A 522 -12.68 -7.12 15.71
N ALA A 523 -12.40 -6.59 14.53
CA ALA A 523 -11.51 -5.46 14.38
C ALA A 523 -12.24 -4.21 14.93
N PRO A 524 -11.76 -3.56 16.01
CA PRO A 524 -12.42 -2.38 16.55
C PRO A 524 -12.46 -1.28 15.47
N ALA A 525 -13.44 -0.37 15.52
CA ALA A 525 -13.65 0.70 14.53
C ALA A 525 -12.36 1.47 14.14
N LYS A 526 -11.41 1.60 15.07
CA LYS A 526 -10.08 2.17 14.86
C LYS A 526 -9.26 1.46 13.77
N THR A 527 -9.52 0.20 13.45
CA THR A 527 -8.79 -0.55 12.42
C THR A 527 -9.16 -0.12 11.00
N LEU A 528 -10.40 0.35 10.78
CA LEU A 528 -10.85 0.83 9.46
C LEU A 528 -10.16 2.14 9.04
N THR A 529 -9.72 2.94 10.02
CA THR A 529 -8.98 4.19 9.82
C THR A 529 -7.46 4.00 9.96
N LEU A 530 -6.99 2.81 10.36
CA LEU A 530 -5.59 2.52 10.67
C LEU A 530 -4.84 1.96 9.45
N ASP A 531 -4.14 2.84 8.77
CA ASP A 531 -3.09 2.49 7.81
C ASP A 531 -1.72 2.71 8.47
N TYR A 532 -0.84 1.69 8.50
CA TYR A 532 0.56 1.93 8.88
C TYR A 532 1.45 2.23 7.67
N ALA A 533 0.97 2.04 6.43
CA ALA A 533 1.80 2.15 5.25
C ALA A 533 2.35 3.58 5.12
N GLY A 534 1.55 4.58 5.54
CA GLY A 534 1.95 5.99 5.64
C GLY A 534 2.43 6.46 7.00
N THR A 535 2.81 5.56 7.92
CA THR A 535 3.43 5.97 9.19
C THR A 535 4.94 5.98 9.07
N ASN A 536 5.58 6.97 9.69
CA ASN A 536 7.03 7.08 9.78
C ASN A 536 7.62 5.73 10.23
N PRO A 537 8.53 5.11 9.45
CA PRO A 537 9.16 3.83 9.81
C PRO A 537 9.77 3.80 11.21
N LEU A 538 10.30 4.93 11.71
CA LEU A 538 10.86 5.05 13.05
C LEU A 538 9.79 5.03 14.15
N TRP A 539 8.59 5.52 13.86
CA TRP A 539 7.47 5.56 14.81
C TRP A 539 6.58 4.31 14.72
N LEU A 540 6.67 3.57 13.61
CA LEU A 540 5.86 2.39 13.34
C LEU A 540 5.98 1.30 14.42
N PRO A 541 7.17 0.94 14.95
CA PRO A 541 7.31 -0.01 16.05
C PRO A 541 6.51 0.40 17.29
N PHE A 542 6.63 1.66 17.70
CA PHE A 542 5.94 2.20 18.88
C PHE A 542 4.42 2.19 18.67
N LYS A 543 3.95 2.60 17.50
CA LYS A 543 2.52 2.58 17.17
C LYS A 543 1.97 1.15 17.13
N ALA A 544 2.71 0.21 16.56
CA ALA A 544 2.33 -1.21 16.51
C ALA A 544 2.30 -1.84 17.91
N PHE A 545 3.26 -1.49 18.78
CA PHE A 545 3.31 -1.92 20.17
C PHE A 545 2.09 -1.45 20.96
N ILE A 546 1.76 -0.14 20.88
CA ILE A 546 0.60 0.44 21.59
C ILE A 546 -0.72 -0.23 21.16
N ASN A 547 -0.86 -0.55 19.87
CA ASN A 547 -2.06 -1.22 19.37
C ASN A 547 -2.03 -2.77 19.55
N ARG A 548 -1.01 -3.34 20.21
CA ARG A 548 -0.83 -4.81 20.42
C ARG A 548 -0.63 -5.65 19.15
N HIS A 549 -0.12 -5.06 18.06
CA HIS A 549 0.19 -5.80 16.83
C HIS A 549 1.66 -6.24 16.80
N TYR A 550 2.02 -7.22 17.64
CA TYR A 550 3.41 -7.64 17.87
C TYR A 550 4.15 -8.09 16.61
N LEU A 551 3.49 -8.80 15.68
CA LEU A 551 4.15 -9.26 14.46
C LEU A 551 4.56 -8.09 13.53
N VAL A 552 3.74 -7.04 13.45
CA VAL A 552 4.12 -5.84 12.69
C VAL A 552 5.15 -5.01 13.43
N MET A 553 5.10 -4.95 14.76
CA MET A 553 6.17 -4.33 15.55
C MET A 553 7.52 -4.97 15.25
N VAL A 554 7.60 -6.31 15.24
CA VAL A 554 8.83 -7.06 14.95
C VAL A 554 9.33 -6.80 13.52
N VAL A 555 8.43 -6.78 12.52
CA VAL A 555 8.78 -6.41 11.14
C VAL A 555 9.25 -4.94 11.04
N ALA A 556 8.63 -4.03 11.78
CA ALA A 556 8.97 -2.60 11.82
C ALA A 556 10.35 -2.34 12.44
N ILE A 557 10.65 -3.04 13.52
CA ILE A 557 12.00 -3.05 14.11
C ILE A 557 12.99 -3.58 13.08
N GLY A 558 12.60 -4.59 12.30
CA GLY A 558 13.37 -5.10 11.16
C GLY A 558 13.72 -4.03 10.11
N SER A 559 12.78 -3.16 9.72
CA SER A 559 13.12 -2.04 8.81
C SER A 559 14.18 -1.11 9.39
N VAL A 560 14.07 -0.75 10.68
CA VAL A 560 15.03 0.14 11.32
C VAL A 560 16.40 -0.54 11.44
N LEU A 561 16.42 -1.82 11.81
CA LEU A 561 17.65 -2.61 11.86
C LEU A 561 18.27 -2.80 10.48
N ALA A 562 17.49 -2.87 9.40
CA ALA A 562 18.02 -2.95 8.04
C ALA A 562 18.77 -1.66 7.64
N GLU A 563 18.32 -0.49 8.10
CA GLU A 563 19.08 0.76 7.90
C GLU A 563 20.37 0.78 8.72
N VAL A 564 20.34 0.25 9.95
CA VAL A 564 21.54 0.06 10.78
C VAL A 564 22.50 -0.94 10.15
N LEU A 565 22.00 -2.02 9.56
CA LEU A 565 22.78 -3.02 8.83
C LEU A 565 23.60 -2.37 7.70
N THR A 566 23.00 -1.45 6.94
CA THR A 566 23.70 -0.70 5.88
C THR A 566 24.93 0.02 6.42
N VAL A 567 24.80 0.67 7.59
CA VAL A 567 25.90 1.39 8.26
C VAL A 567 26.97 0.40 8.74
N CYS A 568 26.57 -0.73 9.33
CA CYS A 568 27.48 -1.72 9.86
C CYS A 568 28.25 -2.48 8.76
N VAL A 569 27.57 -2.86 7.68
CA VAL A 569 28.19 -3.55 6.54
C VAL A 569 29.19 -2.66 5.83
N SER A 570 28.88 -1.36 5.66
CA SER A 570 29.82 -0.38 5.11
C SER A 570 31.10 -0.28 5.94
N SER A 571 31.03 -0.53 7.25
CA SER A 571 32.21 -0.51 8.09
C SER A 571 33.14 -1.72 7.87
N ILE A 572 32.64 -2.89 7.47
CA ILE A 572 33.35 -4.21 7.48
C ILE A 572 34.40 -4.38 6.34
N SER A 573 34.98 -3.31 5.79
CA SER A 573 35.92 -3.36 4.65
C SER A 573 37.38 -3.78 5.01
N VAL A 574 37.53 -4.76 5.89
CA VAL A 574 38.84 -5.23 6.38
C VAL A 574 38.94 -6.75 6.36
N ASP A 575 40.12 -7.25 6.00
CA ASP A 575 40.60 -8.59 6.33
C ASP A 575 40.49 -8.92 7.83
N GLY A 576 39.52 -9.77 8.15
CA GLY A 576 39.18 -10.23 9.49
C GLY A 576 40.22 -11.16 10.11
N LYS A 577 41.11 -11.79 9.32
CA LYS A 577 42.16 -12.66 9.89
C LYS A 577 43.07 -11.89 10.85
N LYS A 578 43.28 -10.60 10.58
CA LYS A 578 44.08 -9.69 11.43
C LYS A 578 43.47 -9.47 12.83
N PHE A 579 42.20 -9.80 13.03
CA PHE A 579 41.50 -9.65 14.31
C PHE A 579 41.27 -10.97 15.04
N ILE A 580 41.81 -12.08 14.53
CA ILE A 580 41.80 -13.37 15.25
C ILE A 580 42.94 -13.37 16.29
N PRO A 581 42.65 -13.69 17.57
CA PRO A 581 43.68 -13.83 18.59
C PRO A 581 44.78 -14.81 18.14
N GLY A 582 46.03 -14.35 18.09
CA GLY A 582 47.20 -15.16 17.69
C GLY A 582 47.63 -15.03 16.21
N LEU A 583 46.78 -14.51 15.32
CA LEU A 583 47.10 -14.33 13.88
C LEU A 583 47.35 -12.86 13.47
N GLY A 584 46.95 -11.90 14.31
CA GLY A 584 46.96 -10.46 14.01
C GLY A 584 48.21 -9.68 14.40
N GLY A 585 49.41 -10.27 14.28
CA GLY A 585 50.66 -9.69 14.80
C GLY A 585 50.78 -9.83 16.33
N GLN A 586 51.93 -10.30 16.81
CA GLN A 586 52.21 -10.46 18.25
C GLN A 586 52.44 -9.09 18.92
N ASN A 587 52.02 -8.96 20.19
CA ASN A 587 52.48 -7.87 21.05
C ASN A 587 54.00 -8.01 21.20
N TRP A 588 54.74 -6.94 20.88
CA TRP A 588 56.13 -6.63 21.26
C TRP A 588 56.90 -7.75 21.97
N ASP A 589 57.80 -8.44 21.26
CA ASP A 589 59.22 -8.56 21.67
C ASP A 589 60.14 -9.41 20.75
N ASP A 590 59.66 -10.06 19.68
CA ASP A 590 60.53 -11.01 18.93
C ASP A 590 60.99 -10.62 17.51
N ASN A 591 60.77 -9.40 17.02
CA ASN A 591 61.39 -8.95 15.75
C ASN A 591 62.73 -8.26 16.01
N LYS A 592 63.80 -9.07 16.04
CA LYS A 592 65.20 -8.64 15.84
C LYS A 592 65.54 -8.34 14.37
N ASP A 593 64.52 -8.25 13.53
CA ASP A 593 64.64 -8.09 12.10
C ASP A 593 64.13 -6.68 11.83
N GLY A 594 65.02 -5.74 11.50
CA GLY A 594 64.72 -4.30 11.36
C GLY A 594 63.78 -3.92 10.21
N ASN A 595 62.78 -4.74 9.90
CA ASN A 595 61.78 -4.51 8.87
C ASN A 595 60.43 -4.16 9.54
N ASN A 596 60.17 -2.85 9.70
CA ASN A 596 58.97 -2.28 10.34
C ASN A 596 57.69 -2.36 9.48
N SER A 597 57.60 -3.34 8.59
CA SER A 597 56.55 -3.46 7.57
C SER A 597 55.93 -4.85 7.57
N ASP A 598 55.34 -5.25 8.71
CA ASP A 598 54.48 -6.43 8.73
C ASP A 598 53.12 -6.08 8.10
N PRO A 599 52.79 -6.61 6.90
CA PRO A 599 51.50 -6.36 6.25
C PRO A 599 50.32 -6.95 7.04
N GLN A 600 50.60 -7.89 7.96
CA GLN A 600 49.65 -8.65 8.74
C GLN A 600 49.32 -8.01 10.10
N ASP A 601 49.97 -6.89 10.44
CA ASP A 601 49.70 -6.18 11.69
C ASP A 601 48.28 -5.56 11.71
N ARG A 602 47.54 -5.84 12.79
CA ARG A 602 46.20 -5.32 13.07
C ARG A 602 46.15 -3.79 13.15
N TYR A 603 47.24 -3.12 13.52
CA TYR A 603 47.28 -1.65 13.67
C TYR A 603 47.29 -0.89 12.33
N ASN A 604 47.48 -1.57 11.19
CA ASN A 604 47.46 -0.99 9.85
C ASN A 604 46.05 -0.90 9.23
N THR A 605 45.03 -1.01 10.07
CA THR A 605 43.63 -1.17 9.69
C THR A 605 42.78 0.03 10.12
N GLU A 606 41.64 0.24 9.46
CA GLU A 606 40.64 1.30 9.74
C GLU A 606 39.76 1.03 10.96
N GLN A 607 39.93 -0.13 11.61
CA GLN A 607 39.12 -0.60 12.72
C GLN A 607 39.98 -1.03 13.90
N THR A 608 39.38 -0.94 15.09
CA THR A 608 39.94 -1.50 16.33
C THR A 608 39.43 -2.92 16.52
N PHE A 609 40.15 -3.73 17.31
CA PHE A 609 39.72 -5.09 17.65
C PHE A 609 38.28 -5.12 18.21
N ARG A 610 37.94 -4.18 19.10
CA ARG A 610 36.60 -4.11 19.69
C ARG A 610 35.56 -3.69 18.66
N SER A 611 35.83 -2.64 17.87
CA SER A 611 34.88 -2.14 16.88
C SER A 611 34.61 -3.14 15.75
N PHE A 612 35.62 -3.90 15.31
CA PHE A 612 35.45 -4.99 14.35
C PHE A 612 34.48 -6.06 14.87
N TRP A 613 34.77 -6.64 16.04
CA TRP A 613 33.95 -7.72 16.60
C TRP A 613 32.54 -7.25 16.96
N THR A 614 32.36 -6.01 17.44
CA THR A 614 31.02 -5.46 17.70
C THR A 614 30.23 -5.28 16.41
N SER A 615 30.83 -4.71 15.36
CA SER A 615 30.13 -4.47 14.08
C SER A 615 29.84 -5.77 13.34
N PHE A 616 30.74 -6.75 13.41
CA PHE A 616 30.54 -8.08 12.84
C PHE A 616 29.44 -8.85 13.58
N ALA A 617 29.49 -8.91 14.93
CA ALA A 617 28.47 -9.59 15.72
C ALA A 617 27.09 -8.95 15.55
N LEU A 618 27.03 -7.62 15.51
CA LEU A 618 25.79 -6.87 15.28
C LEU A 618 25.23 -7.14 13.88
N THR A 619 26.07 -7.12 12.84
CA THR A 619 25.67 -7.48 11.46
C THR A 619 25.08 -8.88 11.38
N MET A 620 25.75 -9.88 11.98
CA MET A 620 25.26 -11.26 12.02
C MET A 620 23.96 -11.39 12.81
N PHE A 621 23.84 -10.68 13.95
CA PHE A 621 22.61 -10.64 14.74
C PHE A 621 21.44 -10.06 13.96
N ILE A 622 21.63 -8.93 13.26
CA ILE A 622 20.58 -8.31 12.46
C ILE A 622 20.16 -9.24 11.31
N LEU A 623 21.10 -9.88 10.61
CA LEU A 623 20.76 -10.81 9.53
C LEU A 623 19.99 -12.02 10.03
N LEU A 624 20.40 -12.62 11.15
CA LEU A 624 19.68 -13.73 11.77
C LEU A 624 18.28 -13.28 12.22
N TYR A 625 18.16 -12.10 12.81
CA TYR A 625 16.88 -11.50 13.16
C TYR A 625 15.98 -11.35 11.92
N LEU A 626 16.48 -10.77 10.81
CA LEU A 626 15.71 -10.61 9.58
C LEU A 626 15.27 -11.95 8.98
N ILE A 627 16.12 -12.99 9.04
CA ILE A 627 15.76 -14.36 8.60
C ILE A 627 14.65 -14.93 9.47
N VAL A 628 14.77 -14.85 10.80
CA VAL A 628 13.75 -15.34 11.74
C VAL A 628 12.43 -14.62 11.52
N VAL A 629 12.45 -13.30 11.40
CA VAL A 629 11.25 -12.48 11.17
C VAL A 629 10.63 -12.79 9.81
N ALA A 630 11.43 -12.96 8.75
CA ALA A 630 10.94 -13.38 7.45
C ALA A 630 10.26 -14.75 7.55
N CYS A 631 10.92 -15.76 8.14
CA CYS A 631 10.36 -17.10 8.32
C CYS A 631 9.05 -17.06 9.13
N LEU A 632 9.03 -16.36 10.27
CA LEU A 632 7.82 -16.17 11.08
C LEU A 632 6.70 -15.49 10.30
N THR A 633 7.04 -14.51 9.47
CA THR A 633 6.09 -13.81 8.60
C THR A 633 5.51 -14.77 7.58
N TYR A 634 6.29 -15.57 6.87
CA TYR A 634 5.75 -16.54 5.90
C TYR A 634 4.98 -17.67 6.57
N LEU A 635 5.41 -18.17 7.73
CA LEU A 635 4.68 -19.22 8.46
C LEU A 635 3.32 -18.74 8.96
N LYS A 636 3.23 -17.51 9.48
CA LYS A 636 1.98 -16.96 10.00
C LYS A 636 1.10 -16.27 8.95
N ARG A 637 1.66 -15.75 7.85
CA ARG A 637 0.98 -14.80 6.95
C ARG A 637 0.82 -15.26 5.49
N SER A 638 1.32 -16.43 5.11
CA SER A 638 1.22 -16.92 3.72
C SER A 638 -0.14 -17.50 3.33
N GLN A 639 -1.06 -17.64 4.29
CA GLN A 639 -2.40 -18.18 4.06
C GLN A 639 -3.22 -17.24 3.18
N LYS A 640 -4.01 -17.83 2.27
CA LYS A 640 -4.91 -17.07 1.39
C LYS A 640 -6.20 -16.79 2.17
N PHE A 641 -6.49 -15.51 2.42
CA PHE A 641 -7.62 -15.09 3.26
C PHE A 641 -8.60 -14.14 2.56
N MET A 642 -8.27 -13.65 1.36
CA MET A 642 -9.14 -12.78 0.55
C MET A 642 -9.30 -13.38 -0.85
N PRO A 643 -10.40 -13.10 -1.57
CA PRO A 643 -10.54 -13.51 -2.97
C PRO A 643 -9.56 -12.77 -3.90
N ARG A 644 -9.19 -11.52 -3.57
CA ARG A 644 -8.24 -10.69 -4.34
C ARG A 644 -7.37 -9.78 -3.45
N GLN A 645 -6.29 -9.24 -4.03
CA GLN A 645 -5.42 -8.24 -3.40
C GLN A 645 -6.14 -6.88 -3.28
N ILE A 646 -6.04 -6.24 -2.10
CA ILE A 646 -6.64 -4.91 -1.78
C ILE A 646 -5.74 -3.71 -2.18
N GLY A 647 -4.87 -3.88 -3.18
CA GLY A 647 -3.85 -2.87 -3.52
C GLY A 647 -4.39 -1.65 -4.27
N THR A 648 -5.59 -1.73 -4.83
CA THR A 648 -6.19 -0.68 -5.67
C THR A 648 -7.47 -0.13 -5.04
N MET A 649 -7.79 1.15 -5.26
CA MET A 649 -9.05 1.73 -4.79
C MET A 649 -10.27 0.99 -5.34
N ALA A 650 -10.20 0.55 -6.60
CA ALA A 650 -11.21 -0.29 -7.23
C ALA A 650 -11.50 -1.58 -6.45
N SER A 651 -10.46 -2.24 -5.94
CA SER A 651 -10.63 -3.47 -5.16
C SER A 651 -11.35 -3.24 -3.83
N VAL A 652 -11.10 -2.09 -3.18
CA VAL A 652 -11.76 -1.67 -1.93
C VAL A 652 -13.22 -1.31 -2.21
N LEU A 653 -13.48 -0.50 -3.25
CA LEU A 653 -14.84 -0.14 -3.67
C LEU A 653 -15.68 -1.39 -3.97
N ALA A 654 -15.11 -2.38 -4.66
CA ALA A 654 -15.78 -3.64 -4.93
C ALA A 654 -16.19 -4.41 -3.66
N TYR A 655 -15.42 -4.34 -2.57
CA TYR A 655 -15.75 -4.99 -1.29
C TYR A 655 -16.78 -4.24 -0.45
N ILE A 656 -17.00 -2.94 -0.69
CA ILE A 656 -17.94 -2.13 0.10
C ILE A 656 -19.20 -1.77 -0.69
N HIS A 657 -19.28 -2.07 -1.98
CA HIS A 657 -20.33 -1.52 -2.86
C HIS A 657 -21.77 -1.87 -2.46
N GLN A 658 -22.00 -2.98 -1.78
CA GLN A 658 -23.31 -3.37 -1.26
C GLN A 658 -23.39 -3.38 0.27
N SER A 659 -22.35 -2.92 0.94
CA SER A 659 -22.23 -3.00 2.39
C SER A 659 -23.16 -2.04 3.12
N LYS A 660 -23.83 -2.51 4.18
CA LYS A 660 -24.67 -1.69 5.06
C LYS A 660 -23.82 -0.67 5.83
N MET A 661 -22.54 -0.95 6.03
CA MET A 661 -21.58 -0.06 6.69
C MET A 661 -21.59 1.36 6.11
N LEU A 662 -21.90 1.51 4.82
CA LEU A 662 -21.92 2.79 4.10
C LEU A 662 -22.86 3.82 4.73
N PHE A 663 -23.90 3.38 5.45
CA PHE A 663 -24.81 4.26 6.17
C PHE A 663 -24.07 5.18 7.14
N ASN A 664 -23.14 4.61 7.91
CA ASN A 664 -22.41 5.36 8.94
C ASN A 664 -21.40 6.36 8.33
N PHE A 665 -21.17 6.27 7.02
CA PHE A 665 -20.27 7.14 6.26
C PHE A 665 -21.00 8.24 5.47
N ILE A 666 -22.34 8.32 5.54
CA ILE A 666 -23.11 9.39 4.91
C ILE A 666 -22.74 10.74 5.57
N ASP A 667 -22.47 11.76 4.76
CA ASP A 667 -22.05 13.11 5.19
C ASP A 667 -20.75 13.19 6.01
N THR A 668 -19.93 12.14 5.95
CA THR A 668 -18.64 12.07 6.66
C THR A 668 -17.43 12.44 5.79
N GLU A 669 -17.63 12.89 4.54
CA GLU A 669 -16.52 13.18 3.60
C GLU A 669 -15.58 14.31 4.08
N LYS A 670 -16.07 15.15 4.99
CA LYS A 670 -15.31 16.27 5.57
C LYS A 670 -14.57 15.89 6.85
N PHE A 671 -14.82 14.71 7.40
CA PHE A 671 -14.23 14.31 8.67
C PHE A 671 -12.74 14.03 8.51
N THR A 672 -11.96 14.52 9.47
CA THR A 672 -10.57 14.12 9.63
C THR A 672 -10.48 12.69 10.15
N SER A 673 -9.34 12.00 9.97
CA SER A 673 -9.19 10.61 10.41
C SER A 673 -9.48 10.42 11.91
N THR A 674 -9.16 11.40 12.76
CA THR A 674 -9.47 11.38 14.19
C THR A 674 -10.96 11.54 14.46
N GLN A 675 -11.61 12.50 13.81
CA GLN A 675 -13.06 12.70 13.90
C GLN A 675 -13.83 11.49 13.38
N MET A 676 -13.40 10.89 12.27
CA MET A 676 -13.97 9.67 11.71
C MET A 676 -13.85 8.52 12.72
N THR A 677 -12.69 8.36 13.35
CA THR A 677 -12.49 7.30 14.35
C THR A 677 -13.42 7.51 15.55
N GLN A 678 -13.53 8.73 16.06
CA GLN A 678 -14.45 9.06 17.16
C GLN A 678 -15.92 8.86 16.77
N HIS A 679 -16.29 9.17 15.53
CA HIS A 679 -17.64 8.96 15.01
C HIS A 679 -17.99 7.47 14.97
N LEU A 680 -17.10 6.64 14.41
CA LEU A 680 -17.30 5.19 14.35
C LEU A 680 -17.27 4.55 15.74
N GLU A 681 -16.38 4.99 16.65
CA GLU A 681 -16.34 4.50 18.04
C GLU A 681 -17.63 4.81 18.80
N LYS A 682 -18.27 5.97 18.57
CA LYS A 682 -19.56 6.32 19.17
C LYS A 682 -20.69 5.40 18.75
N THR A 683 -20.63 4.85 17.53
CA THR A 683 -21.65 3.90 17.08
C THR A 683 -21.58 2.55 17.78
N GLY A 684 -20.43 2.17 18.36
CA GLY A 684 -20.26 0.91 19.09
C GLY A 684 -20.27 -0.35 18.21
N LYS A 685 -20.26 -0.18 16.88
CA LYS A 685 -20.40 -1.24 15.88
C LYS A 685 -19.05 -1.92 15.58
N THR A 686 -19.08 -3.22 15.31
CA THR A 686 -17.92 -4.01 14.88
C THR A 686 -18.04 -4.38 13.40
N TYR A 687 -16.90 -4.65 12.76
CA TYR A 687 -16.82 -4.89 11.32
C TYR A 687 -16.03 -6.15 11.01
N ALA A 688 -16.44 -6.87 9.97
CA ALA A 688 -15.77 -8.07 9.52
C ALA A 688 -15.81 -8.22 7.99
N LEU A 689 -14.82 -8.96 7.47
CA LEU A 689 -14.83 -9.45 6.10
C LEU A 689 -15.59 -10.78 6.05
N GLY A 690 -16.62 -10.87 5.22
CA GLY A 690 -17.42 -12.09 5.07
C GLY A 690 -18.58 -11.95 4.11
N TRP A 691 -19.48 -12.92 4.19
CA TRP A 691 -20.73 -12.92 3.44
C TRP A 691 -21.81 -12.22 4.23
N PHE A 692 -22.49 -11.27 3.59
CA PHE A 692 -23.57 -10.50 4.19
C PHE A 692 -24.69 -10.28 3.16
N ARG A 693 -25.88 -9.93 3.65
CA ARG A 693 -27.01 -9.56 2.78
C ARG A 693 -26.84 -8.12 2.31
N GLY A 694 -26.57 -7.95 1.01
CA GLY A 694 -26.42 -6.62 0.42
C GLY A 694 -27.75 -5.90 0.20
N ARG A 695 -27.65 -4.67 -0.30
CA ARG A 695 -28.78 -3.74 -0.48
C ARG A 695 -29.78 -4.17 -1.55
N ASP A 696 -29.32 -4.94 -2.53
CA ASP A 696 -30.15 -5.55 -3.56
C ASP A 696 -30.88 -6.81 -3.06
N GLY A 697 -30.71 -7.16 -1.78
CA GLY A 697 -31.24 -8.40 -1.25
C GLY A 697 -30.58 -9.61 -1.91
N GLU A 698 -29.33 -9.53 -2.35
CA GLU A 698 -28.52 -10.70 -2.69
C GLU A 698 -27.38 -10.87 -1.67
N ASP A 699 -26.81 -12.07 -1.62
CA ASP A 699 -25.69 -12.36 -0.73
C ASP A 699 -24.39 -11.89 -1.41
N HIS A 700 -23.66 -11.02 -0.72
CA HIS A 700 -22.44 -10.39 -1.23
C HIS A 700 -21.23 -10.69 -0.36
N LEU A 701 -20.06 -10.72 -1.00
CA LEU A 701 -18.78 -10.87 -0.33
C LEU A 701 -18.10 -9.52 -0.13
N GLY A 702 -17.82 -9.14 1.11
CA GLY A 702 -17.16 -7.88 1.37
C GLY A 702 -16.97 -7.54 2.85
N VAL A 703 -16.67 -6.27 3.10
CA VAL A 703 -16.51 -5.75 4.46
C VAL A 703 -17.83 -5.12 4.86
N ASP A 704 -18.43 -5.60 5.94
CA ASP A 704 -19.67 -5.04 6.49
C ASP A 704 -19.66 -5.04 8.03
N GLU A 705 -20.65 -4.37 8.59
CA GLU A 705 -20.99 -4.41 10.01
C GLU A 705 -21.42 -5.82 10.45
N GLU A 706 -21.01 -6.23 11.64
CA GLU A 706 -21.47 -7.49 12.25
C GLU A 706 -22.90 -7.33 12.81
N GLU A 707 -23.78 -8.33 12.73
CA GLU A 707 -23.52 -9.75 12.39
C GLU A 707 -23.53 -10.05 10.88
N ILE A 708 -22.44 -10.66 10.40
CA ILE A 708 -22.32 -11.19 9.03
C ILE A 708 -22.82 -12.64 8.98
N HIS A 709 -23.41 -13.07 7.86
CA HIS A 709 -23.93 -14.43 7.69
C HIS A 709 -22.85 -15.50 7.86
N SER A 710 -21.66 -15.29 7.28
CA SER A 710 -20.57 -16.24 7.40
C SER A 710 -19.19 -15.66 7.15
N ALA A 711 -18.18 -16.36 7.65
CA ALA A 711 -16.78 -16.07 7.33
C ALA A 711 -16.49 -16.33 5.87
N TYR A 712 -15.71 -15.44 5.26
CA TYR A 712 -15.05 -15.82 4.03
C TYR A 712 -14.00 -16.91 4.29
N VAL A 713 -14.11 -18.03 3.59
CA VAL A 713 -13.13 -19.10 3.56
C VAL A 713 -12.65 -19.24 2.13
N TYR A 714 -11.34 -19.11 1.91
CA TYR A 714 -10.79 -19.16 0.56
C TYR A 714 -11.07 -20.51 -0.11
N GLY A 715 -11.66 -20.47 -1.31
CA GLY A 715 -11.94 -21.65 -2.13
C GLY A 715 -13.25 -22.38 -1.80
N LYS A 716 -14.06 -21.89 -0.86
CA LYS A 716 -15.41 -22.40 -0.60
C LYS A 716 -16.43 -21.35 -1.01
N ASP A 717 -17.33 -21.69 -1.94
CA ASP A 717 -18.46 -20.82 -2.26
C ASP A 717 -19.53 -20.98 -1.19
N TRP A 718 -19.93 -19.87 -0.58
CA TRP A 718 -21.00 -19.85 0.42
C TRP A 718 -22.36 -20.11 -0.22
N THR A 719 -22.53 -19.72 -1.48
CA THR A 719 -23.82 -19.78 -2.19
C THR A 719 -24.20 -21.19 -2.62
N GLU A 720 -23.24 -22.13 -2.69
CA GLU A 720 -23.47 -23.53 -3.07
C GLU A 720 -24.14 -24.36 -1.95
N GLY A 721 -24.08 -23.90 -0.69
CA GLY A 721 -24.58 -24.65 0.46
C GLY A 721 -25.99 -24.30 0.95
N ARG A 722 -26.69 -23.36 0.29
CA ARG A 722 -27.99 -22.84 0.75
C ARG A 722 -29.07 -23.00 -0.31
N LEU A 723 -30.19 -23.62 0.08
CA LEU A 723 -31.44 -23.60 -0.70
C LEU A 723 -31.92 -22.16 -0.82
N ARG A 724 -31.90 -21.58 -2.02
CA ARG A 724 -32.42 -20.22 -2.23
C ARG A 724 -33.94 -20.27 -2.16
N PRO A 725 -34.61 -19.56 -1.23
CA PRO A 725 -36.06 -19.54 -1.18
C PRO A 725 -36.57 -18.95 -2.51
N GLY A 726 -37.23 -19.79 -3.31
CA GLY A 726 -37.85 -19.41 -4.58
C GLY A 726 -37.15 -19.87 -5.86
N ARG A 727 -35.89 -20.33 -5.83
CA ARG A 727 -35.18 -20.82 -7.04
C ARG A 727 -35.22 -22.34 -7.19
N ASP A 728 -35.18 -23.07 -6.07
CA ASP A 728 -35.09 -24.55 -6.06
C ASP A 728 -36.45 -25.24 -5.82
N ARG A 729 -37.57 -24.54 -6.07
CA ARG A 729 -38.90 -25.18 -6.16
C ARG A 729 -39.16 -25.83 -7.52
N THR A 730 -38.14 -26.00 -8.36
CA THR A 730 -38.21 -26.85 -9.55
C THR A 730 -37.91 -28.29 -9.13
N TRP A 731 -38.92 -29.14 -9.23
CA TRP A 731 -38.96 -30.57 -8.87
C TRP A 731 -37.98 -31.48 -9.64
N GLU A 732 -36.91 -30.94 -10.24
CA GLU A 732 -36.00 -31.68 -11.13
C GLU A 732 -34.85 -32.38 -10.40
N HIS A 733 -34.82 -32.35 -9.06
CA HIS A 733 -33.80 -33.01 -8.25
C HIS A 733 -34.36 -33.99 -7.20
N TYR A 734 -35.56 -34.53 -7.42
CA TYR A 734 -36.06 -35.69 -6.68
C TYR A 734 -36.06 -36.96 -7.54
#